data_AF-A0A812SWR0-F1
#
_entry.id   AF-A0A812SWR0-F1
#
_cell.length_a   1.000
_cell.length_b   1.000
_cell.length_c   1.000
_cell.angle_alpha   90.00
_cell.angle_beta   90.00
_cell.angle_gamma   90.00
#
_symmetry.space_group_name_H-M   'P 1'
#
loop_
_entity.id
_entity.type
_entity.pdbx_description
1 polymer ?
#
loop_
_entity_poly.entity_id
_entity_poly.type
_entity_poly.pdbx_seq_one_letter_code
_entity_poly.pdbx_strand_id
1 'polypeptide(L)'
;MFCRCCWPLCLLPTALALVPQVQFVLPSLDAYEGSDFECGARRCNLFSLGIIRFPTDELFVANVQILEDSNATRGVDFEFYPDAVTWQSGDVNSQAILLFIFDDDLAEKMKYLHLGFDVLVPAIANNESKMEIFIRDDNDGGNMVLTPSFARVTERYGTGECVFYGDRQGGTSGAAGAFVTKANCAGGVPEADSLDLLFLPAEQAQVWADGESGPKCLLMSIHKDDYISSFTQQEPMNSSVAKLVIIPDAEREPDEYMCLNVSQIAGSTTTLRKDQLQIAFVVTDVDLDATLDLDCTRGFGCHLDLSETWFWEYDTGTIQDASSSNYECLPCQDVGNLSDSINFTVAQDWATGQTFVDFGDFFHDQKPGDKLLCWCTFTSSVHLATLKLQGPSLNNAAQCVRSWPTCEIPFLDGVGFQEGNDSIMVLISCGSVENTPPAILEGSIAAYDADRYFRMAEFEIMRPAFPGIYEICWCRKTAATNCSRPHDFAVSAGAFVYMGPNPRYWLTQYQLDAEEPFNVSEVYGIQLHERDEARVLPSCGQPDPEGPEVGAVFDILTRSFNFGRVTAGHGILAKKYKVCWCQPADEYGYACNTAAEFRAEIGSIVFLCPDRQTDTDGDGICEPCPYMIQTSGDEPGAQCVIDGLRVLEAICWWFVSTLFFMAFTASFRCSRTVGFEGIPRLIEDISQESGKLVVTVVGHHNLFMLAPNHSVPVTLWFTGHFLLDSAPSKRIDFRARPLHFNTLELLDSQGEPLDFRADTSMGLLRLSMPRAMFHSALRGVQIPLFVQILTLATAWLLLSFLLQPSFPEVLVLVVGPLSFAIAISTLWHFLLRPESSLSRRLQRFAVELKKRRPHPTACNKGPSRAIAVRDVLELEEKFGAFIKDRNMYYIDPNILRQLTKHDKLSYAELVGPQMVQWFVSHWWGTQFRVYCKTLRRHAKAVCDTSDEASWGGTSYWICTFSNNQYHIREELGKSHVESSFYLALHSGMCQGTCMILDEMAMPLKRSWCLFELLQTIELERTQANFRGLLFCTEHG
;
A
#
# COMPACT_ATOMS: atom_id res chain seq x y z
N MET A 1 -20.29 7.39 -48.43
CA MET A 1 -21.27 8.40 -47.97
C MET A 1 -20.50 9.29 -46.99
N PHE A 2 -19.57 10.14 -47.45
CA PHE A 2 -19.71 11.50 -48.00
C PHE A 2 -20.48 12.51 -47.12
N CYS A 3 -19.71 13.34 -46.40
CA CYS A 3 -19.81 14.80 -46.14
C CYS A 3 -18.79 15.09 -45.01
N ARG A 4 -17.63 15.76 -45.15
CA ARG A 4 -17.15 17.00 -45.83
C ARG A 4 -17.78 18.31 -45.35
N CYS A 5 -16.86 19.28 -45.14
CA CYS A 5 -16.98 20.72 -44.84
C CYS A 5 -17.03 21.08 -43.35
N CYS A 6 -16.34 22.10 -42.83
CA CYS A 6 -15.33 23.02 -43.35
C CYS A 6 -14.71 23.76 -42.14
N TRP A 7 -13.42 24.07 -42.20
CA TRP A 7 -12.82 25.19 -41.46
C TRP A 7 -13.47 26.51 -41.89
N PRO A 8 -13.50 27.52 -41.00
CA PRO A 8 -13.02 28.82 -41.43
C PRO A 8 -11.99 29.39 -40.45
N LEU A 9 -10.95 29.97 -41.05
CA LEU A 9 -10.12 31.01 -40.46
C LEU A 9 -11.02 32.12 -39.90
N CYS A 10 -10.86 32.45 -38.62
CA CYS A 10 -11.14 33.79 -38.12
C CYS A 10 -9.82 34.45 -37.74
N LEU A 11 -9.61 35.62 -38.34
CA LEU A 11 -8.51 36.53 -38.12
C LEU A 11 -8.46 36.92 -36.64
N LEU A 12 -7.27 36.83 -36.04
CA LEU A 12 -6.92 37.44 -34.77
C LEU A 12 -7.27 38.95 -34.79
N PRO A 13 -8.08 39.46 -33.86
CA PRO A 13 -7.81 40.76 -33.30
C PRO A 13 -6.61 40.60 -32.38
N THR A 14 -5.54 41.34 -32.65
CA THR A 14 -4.49 41.60 -31.68
C THR A 14 -5.14 42.15 -30.43
N ALA A 15 -5.33 41.30 -29.42
CA ALA A 15 -5.52 41.75 -28.06
C ALA A 15 -4.31 42.61 -27.72
N LEU A 16 -4.54 43.90 -27.49
CA LEU A 16 -3.61 44.71 -26.73
C LEU A 16 -3.36 43.93 -25.43
N ALA A 17 -2.15 43.40 -25.26
CA ALA A 17 -1.73 42.80 -24.02
C ALA A 17 -1.85 43.88 -22.94
N LEU A 18 -2.89 43.79 -22.11
CA LEU A 18 -2.94 44.51 -20.85
C LEU A 18 -1.74 44.01 -20.05
N VAL A 19 -0.90 44.95 -19.64
CA VAL A 19 0.23 44.64 -18.75
C VAL A 19 -0.34 44.04 -17.46
N PRO A 20 0.14 42.87 -16.99
CA PRO A 20 -0.34 42.30 -15.74
C PRO A 20 -0.14 43.28 -14.59
N GLN A 21 -1.13 43.40 -13.71
CA GLN A 21 -1.12 44.31 -12.56
C GLN A 21 -1.39 43.53 -11.27
N VAL A 22 -0.74 43.96 -10.18
CA VAL A 22 -0.92 43.45 -8.82
C VAL A 22 -1.20 44.61 -7.88
N GLN A 23 -2.14 44.43 -6.96
CA GLN A 23 -2.57 45.51 -6.06
C GLN A 23 -2.90 44.97 -4.66
N PHE A 24 -2.56 45.75 -3.61
CA PHE A 24 -3.14 45.55 -2.29
C PHE A 24 -4.62 45.93 -2.30
N VAL A 25 -5.45 45.16 -1.58
CA VAL A 25 -6.89 45.41 -1.47
C VAL A 25 -7.17 46.73 -0.74
N LEU A 26 -6.34 47.08 0.26
CA LEU A 26 -6.45 48.31 1.04
C LEU A 26 -5.21 49.21 0.82
N PRO A 27 -5.37 50.54 0.75
CA PRO A 27 -4.27 51.49 0.59
C PRO A 27 -3.55 51.83 1.91
N SER A 28 -4.22 51.68 3.06
CA SER A 28 -3.64 52.00 4.38
C SER A 28 -4.25 51.18 5.53
N LEU A 29 -3.53 51.05 6.64
CA LEU A 29 -3.94 50.33 7.86
C LEU A 29 -3.40 51.02 9.12
N ASP A 30 -4.25 51.25 10.12
CA ASP A 30 -3.81 51.60 11.50
C ASP A 30 -3.71 50.30 12.32
N ALA A 31 -2.51 49.99 12.82
CA ALA A 31 -2.20 48.80 13.60
C ALA A 31 -1.72 49.20 15.01
N TYR A 32 -2.22 48.53 16.04
CA TYR A 32 -1.87 48.81 17.44
C TYR A 32 -0.91 47.74 17.96
N GLU A 33 0.02 48.13 18.82
CA GLU A 33 1.00 47.25 19.48
C GLU A 33 0.39 46.37 20.56
N GLY A 34 -0.82 46.67 21.03
CA GLY A 34 -1.51 45.80 22.00
C GLY A 34 -1.54 44.34 21.57
N SER A 35 -1.71 43.42 22.51
CA SER A 35 -1.59 41.99 22.20
C SER A 35 -2.90 41.23 22.33
N ASP A 36 -3.40 40.72 21.21
CA ASP A 36 -4.42 39.67 21.19
C ASP A 36 -3.79 38.26 21.05
N PHE A 37 -2.53 38.15 20.60
CA PHE A 37 -1.90 36.87 20.24
C PHE A 37 -0.44 36.72 20.72
N GLU A 38 0.01 35.46 20.85
CA GLU A 38 1.44 35.12 21.03
C GLU A 38 2.05 34.66 19.68
N CYS A 39 3.00 35.43 19.14
CA CYS A 39 3.74 35.12 17.92
C CYS A 39 5.14 34.58 18.26
N GLY A 40 5.23 33.27 18.48
CA GLY A 40 6.47 32.63 18.88
C GLY A 40 6.78 32.88 20.36
N ALA A 41 7.80 33.71 20.63
CA ALA A 41 8.21 34.06 22.01
C ALA A 41 7.89 35.51 22.39
N ARG A 42 7.08 36.21 21.58
CA ARG A 42 6.70 37.60 21.77
C ARG A 42 5.19 37.75 21.63
N ARG A 43 4.64 38.76 22.28
CA ARG A 43 3.26 39.17 22.11
C ARG A 43 3.12 39.97 20.81
N CYS A 44 1.97 39.89 20.17
CA CYS A 44 1.74 40.50 18.87
C CYS A 44 0.26 40.70 18.54
N ASN A 45 0.01 41.58 17.57
CA ASN A 45 -1.24 41.65 16.83
C ASN A 45 -1.07 41.14 15.40
N LEU A 46 -2.13 40.53 14.87
CA LEU A 46 -2.15 39.89 13.56
C LEU A 46 -3.10 40.62 12.61
N PHE A 47 -2.61 40.97 11.42
CA PHE A 47 -3.38 41.59 10.35
C PHE A 47 -3.22 40.79 9.05
N SER A 48 -4.30 40.60 8.29
CA SER A 48 -4.26 39.93 6.99
C SER A 48 -4.34 40.96 5.87
N LEU A 49 -3.33 41.03 5.01
CA LEU A 49 -3.26 41.97 3.90
C LEU A 49 -3.61 41.25 2.60
N GLY A 50 -4.79 41.55 2.04
CA GLY A 50 -5.25 40.98 0.79
C GLY A 50 -4.52 41.55 -0.44
N ILE A 51 -4.24 40.69 -1.41
CA ILE A 51 -3.54 41.00 -2.66
C ILE A 51 -4.33 40.39 -3.82
N ILE A 52 -4.63 41.22 -4.82
CA ILE A 52 -5.36 40.82 -6.03
C ILE A 52 -4.48 40.95 -7.27
N ARG A 53 -4.76 40.11 -8.28
CA ARG A 53 -4.14 40.20 -9.60
C ARG A 53 -5.18 40.42 -10.70
N PHE A 54 -4.79 41.15 -11.75
CA PHE A 54 -5.60 41.33 -12.96
C PHE A 54 -5.15 40.35 -14.07
N PRO A 55 -6.07 39.86 -14.92
CA PRO A 55 -5.98 38.53 -15.54
C PRO A 55 -4.83 38.35 -16.54
N THR A 56 -4.08 37.25 -16.34
CA THR A 56 -3.21 36.59 -17.34
C THR A 56 -3.22 35.07 -17.11
N ASP A 57 -3.22 34.27 -18.17
CA ASP A 57 -3.23 32.78 -18.10
C ASP A 57 -1.90 32.15 -17.67
N GLU A 58 -0.91 32.94 -17.26
CA GLU A 58 0.43 32.46 -16.91
C GLU A 58 0.67 32.45 -15.40
N LEU A 59 1.68 31.68 -14.98
CA LEU A 59 2.23 31.67 -13.63
C LEU A 59 2.66 33.11 -13.27
N PHE A 60 2.19 33.61 -12.13
CA PHE A 60 2.50 34.97 -11.67
C PHE A 60 3.07 34.94 -10.26
N VAL A 61 4.20 35.61 -10.04
CA VAL A 61 4.87 35.67 -8.73
C VAL A 61 5.21 37.11 -8.39
N ALA A 62 4.69 37.61 -7.26
CA ALA A 62 5.01 38.93 -6.71
C ALA A 62 5.62 38.80 -5.32
N ASN A 63 6.82 39.34 -5.15
CA ASN A 63 7.46 39.48 -3.85
C ASN A 63 6.95 40.76 -3.17
N VAL A 64 6.67 40.69 -1.88
CA VAL A 64 6.36 41.86 -1.07
C VAL A 64 7.67 42.48 -0.60
N GLN A 65 7.84 43.76 -0.88
CA GLN A 65 9.04 44.53 -0.50
C GLN A 65 8.69 45.65 0.47
N ILE A 66 9.63 45.94 1.39
CA ILE A 66 9.56 47.08 2.31
C ILE A 66 10.17 48.29 1.60
N LEU A 67 9.44 49.41 1.57
CA LEU A 67 9.87 50.64 0.91
C LEU A 67 10.78 51.48 1.82
N GLU A 68 11.68 52.26 1.21
CA GLU A 68 12.75 53.01 1.89
C GLU A 68 12.25 54.10 2.86
N ASP A 69 10.99 54.53 2.76
CA ASP A 69 10.38 55.56 3.61
C ASP A 69 9.72 55.00 4.89
N SER A 70 9.93 53.72 5.20
CA SER A 70 9.51 53.08 6.46
C SER A 70 10.45 53.41 7.62
N ASN A 71 9.92 53.59 8.84
CA ASN A 71 10.73 53.76 10.06
C ASN A 71 10.54 52.64 11.10
N ALA A 72 9.62 51.71 10.84
CA ALA A 72 9.49 50.47 11.60
C ALA A 72 10.54 49.45 11.15
N THR A 73 11.01 48.62 12.08
CA THR A 73 12.09 47.65 11.91
C THR A 73 11.55 46.23 11.91
N ARG A 74 11.74 45.51 10.78
CA ARG A 74 11.37 44.09 10.67
C ARG A 74 12.12 43.25 11.71
N GLY A 75 11.41 42.34 12.39
CA GLY A 75 11.93 41.50 13.47
C GLY A 75 12.02 42.19 14.84
N VAL A 76 11.68 43.49 14.93
CA VAL A 76 11.60 44.25 16.18
C VAL A 76 10.17 44.77 16.37
N ASP A 77 9.69 45.57 15.42
CA ASP A 77 8.36 46.21 15.47
C ASP A 77 7.31 45.38 14.70
N PHE A 78 7.72 44.64 13.65
CA PHE A 78 6.81 43.82 12.85
C PHE A 78 7.48 42.63 12.15
N GLU A 79 6.70 41.69 11.65
CA GLU A 79 7.11 40.59 10.76
C GLU A 79 6.00 40.32 9.73
N PHE A 80 6.31 39.77 8.54
CA PHE A 80 5.23 39.31 7.64
C PHE A 80 5.57 38.02 6.90
N TYR A 81 4.53 37.26 6.55
CA TYR A 81 4.66 35.96 5.88
C TYR A 81 3.43 35.66 4.97
N PRO A 82 3.62 35.08 3.77
CA PRO A 82 4.89 34.80 3.10
C PRO A 82 5.52 36.05 2.46
N ASP A 83 6.83 36.01 2.18
CA ASP A 83 7.54 37.09 1.46
C ASP A 83 7.13 37.22 -0.02
N ALA A 84 6.46 36.21 -0.56
CA ALA A 84 6.02 36.17 -1.95
C ALA A 84 4.67 35.47 -2.09
N VAL A 85 3.82 36.00 -2.97
CA VAL A 85 2.53 35.42 -3.36
C VAL A 85 2.62 34.89 -4.79
N THR A 86 2.11 33.68 -4.99
CA THR A 86 2.21 32.94 -6.26
C THR A 86 0.85 32.51 -6.73
N TRP A 87 0.51 32.85 -7.97
CA TRP A 87 -0.68 32.39 -8.67
C TRP A 87 -0.28 31.41 -9.76
N GLN A 88 -0.89 30.22 -9.76
CA GLN A 88 -0.69 29.24 -10.83
C GLN A 88 -1.35 29.70 -12.14
N SER A 89 -1.00 29.05 -13.25
CA SER A 89 -1.65 29.28 -14.55
C SER A 89 -3.16 29.06 -14.42
N GLY A 90 -3.95 30.10 -14.73
CA GLY A 90 -5.42 30.11 -14.58
C GLY A 90 -5.97 30.43 -13.18
N ASP A 91 -5.12 30.63 -12.16
CA ASP A 91 -5.56 30.94 -10.78
C ASP A 91 -5.87 32.43 -10.61
N VAL A 92 -7.14 32.82 -10.55
CA VAL A 92 -7.56 34.24 -10.46
C VAL A 92 -7.93 34.67 -9.04
N ASN A 93 -7.75 33.83 -8.03
CA ASN A 93 -8.18 34.10 -6.67
C ASN A 93 -7.26 35.12 -5.98
N SER A 94 -7.79 35.90 -5.03
CA SER A 94 -6.98 36.76 -4.17
C SER A 94 -6.03 35.93 -3.31
N GLN A 95 -4.82 36.44 -3.09
CA GLN A 95 -3.84 35.90 -2.15
C GLN A 95 -3.75 36.85 -0.94
N ALA A 96 -3.15 36.42 0.15
CA ALA A 96 -2.94 37.28 1.31
C ALA A 96 -1.56 37.05 1.94
N ILE A 97 -1.06 38.08 2.61
CA ILE A 97 0.07 37.97 3.54
C ILE A 97 -0.41 38.28 4.95
N LEU A 98 0.20 37.64 5.94
CA LEU A 98 0.00 37.90 7.35
C LEU A 98 1.05 38.90 7.82
N LEU A 99 0.62 39.98 8.44
CA LEU A 99 1.44 40.98 9.11
C LEU A 99 1.30 40.82 10.62
N PHE A 100 2.41 40.60 11.28
CA PHE A 100 2.53 40.55 12.73
C PHE A 100 3.11 41.89 13.21
N ILE A 101 2.44 42.56 14.14
CA ILE A 101 2.98 43.71 14.87
C ILE A 101 3.40 43.21 16.24
N PHE A 102 4.64 43.44 16.66
CA PHE A 102 5.10 42.97 17.96
C PHE A 102 4.71 43.97 19.06
N ASP A 103 4.23 43.41 20.16
CA ASP A 103 3.94 44.10 21.41
C ASP A 103 5.19 44.08 22.29
N ASP A 104 5.57 45.23 22.83
CA ASP A 104 6.56 45.33 23.89
C ASP A 104 6.04 46.17 25.07
N ASP A 105 6.72 46.09 26.22
CA ASP A 105 6.28 46.79 27.44
C ASP A 105 6.88 48.22 27.55
N LEU A 106 7.37 48.80 26.44
CA LEU A 106 8.02 50.11 26.42
C LEU A 106 7.15 51.16 25.72
N ALA A 107 6.85 52.24 26.43
CA ALA A 107 6.18 53.38 25.80
C ALA A 107 7.06 54.04 24.70
N GLU A 108 6.61 53.98 23.45
CA GLU A 108 7.29 54.42 22.23
C GLU A 108 6.53 55.56 21.48
N LYS A 109 7.07 56.00 20.34
CA LYS A 109 6.39 56.95 19.43
C LYS A 109 5.91 56.20 18.18
N MET A 110 4.78 56.64 17.61
CA MET A 110 4.18 56.07 16.39
C MET A 110 5.21 55.78 15.29
N LYS A 111 5.21 54.53 14.79
CA LYS A 111 6.02 54.05 13.67
C LYS A 111 5.17 53.91 12.40
N TYR A 112 5.81 53.80 11.25
CA TYR A 112 5.23 53.67 9.92
C TYR A 112 5.97 52.59 9.13
N LEU A 113 5.21 51.75 8.44
CA LEU A 113 5.69 50.71 7.54
C LEU A 113 5.02 50.87 6.17
N HIS A 114 5.81 50.96 5.11
CA HIS A 114 5.31 51.04 3.75
C HIS A 114 5.70 49.80 2.95
N LEU A 115 4.70 49.14 2.34
CA LEU A 115 4.88 47.93 1.55
C LEU A 115 4.58 48.18 0.07
N GLY A 116 5.30 47.49 -0.81
CA GLY A 116 5.11 47.49 -2.26
C GLY A 116 5.43 46.12 -2.87
N PHE A 117 5.45 46.03 -4.20
CA PHE A 117 5.71 44.77 -4.92
C PHE A 117 6.98 44.79 -5.78
N ASP A 118 7.72 43.68 -5.80
CA ASP A 118 8.75 43.34 -6.78
C ASP A 118 8.29 42.11 -7.59
N VAL A 119 8.00 42.30 -8.88
CA VAL A 119 7.39 41.25 -9.71
C VAL A 119 8.46 40.44 -10.44
N LEU A 120 8.55 39.15 -10.12
CA LEU A 120 9.57 38.26 -10.67
C LEU A 120 9.15 37.62 -12.00
N VAL A 121 7.86 37.28 -12.14
CA VAL A 121 7.32 36.57 -13.32
C VAL A 121 5.89 37.01 -13.62
N PRO A 122 5.57 37.52 -14.83
CA PRO A 122 6.50 38.01 -15.84
C PRO A 122 7.09 39.39 -15.45
N ALA A 123 8.35 39.64 -15.80
CA ALA A 123 9.12 40.84 -15.41
C ALA A 123 8.63 42.19 -16.00
N ILE A 124 7.42 42.24 -16.58
CA ILE A 124 6.87 43.40 -17.29
C ILE A 124 5.63 43.98 -16.57
N ALA A 125 5.24 43.44 -15.41
CA ALA A 125 4.04 43.86 -14.68
C ALA A 125 4.16 45.28 -14.07
N ASN A 126 3.03 45.99 -13.95
CA ASN A 126 2.99 47.29 -13.24
C ASN A 126 2.93 47.03 -11.72
N ASN A 127 3.81 47.68 -10.95
CA ASN A 127 3.98 47.51 -9.50
C ASN A 127 3.73 48.79 -8.68
N GLU A 128 3.00 49.76 -9.22
CA GLU A 128 2.72 51.06 -8.58
C GLU A 128 1.85 51.02 -7.31
N SER A 129 1.39 49.83 -6.87
CA SER A 129 0.60 49.71 -5.64
C SER A 129 1.49 49.77 -4.39
N LYS A 130 1.16 50.72 -3.50
CA LYS A 130 1.77 50.92 -2.17
C LYS A 130 0.70 50.74 -1.09
N MET A 131 1.09 50.18 0.05
CA MET A 131 0.28 50.14 1.27
C MET A 131 1.00 50.86 2.42
N GLU A 132 0.29 51.71 3.16
CA GLU A 132 0.83 52.46 4.31
C GLU A 132 0.26 51.95 5.64
N ILE A 133 1.13 51.57 6.57
CA ILE A 133 0.75 50.98 7.87
C ILE A 133 1.27 51.87 8.99
N PHE A 134 0.41 52.27 9.93
CA PHE A 134 0.74 53.07 11.11
C PHE A 134 0.75 52.17 12.35
N ILE A 135 1.87 52.10 13.10
CA ILE A 135 2.01 51.28 14.31
C ILE A 135 1.92 52.19 15.55
N ARG A 136 1.00 51.89 16.48
CA ARG A 136 0.69 52.71 17.68
C ARG A 136 0.90 51.94 19.00
N ASP A 137 1.70 52.51 19.89
CA ASP A 137 2.00 52.04 21.25
C ASP A 137 0.83 52.21 22.25
N ASP A 138 0.74 51.34 23.26
CA ASP A 138 -0.36 51.27 24.25
C ASP A 138 0.04 51.26 25.75
N ASN A 139 1.34 51.36 26.10
CA ASN A 139 1.79 51.09 27.48
C ASN A 139 1.70 52.27 28.50
N ASP A 140 0.91 53.32 28.27
CA ASP A 140 0.73 54.44 29.23
C ASP A 140 -0.52 54.27 30.15
N GLY A 141 -0.72 55.14 31.16
CA GLY A 141 -1.86 55.04 32.10
C GLY A 141 -3.21 55.50 31.52
N GLY A 142 -3.19 56.14 30.34
CA GLY A 142 -4.33 56.68 29.64
C GLY A 142 -4.91 57.99 30.18
N ASN A 143 -5.70 58.64 29.34
CA ASN A 143 -6.53 59.78 29.66
C ASN A 143 -8.00 59.36 29.70
N MET A 144 -8.73 59.86 30.70
CA MET A 144 -10.17 59.70 30.75
C MET A 144 -10.83 60.87 30.05
N VAL A 145 -11.47 60.59 28.92
CA VAL A 145 -12.15 61.56 28.06
C VAL A 145 -13.65 61.34 28.17
N LEU A 146 -14.39 62.40 28.44
CA LEU A 146 -15.85 62.34 28.42
C LEU A 146 -16.34 62.65 27.01
N THR A 147 -17.17 61.74 26.49
CA THR A 147 -17.72 61.83 25.14
C THR A 147 -19.24 61.71 25.19
N PRO A 148 -19.99 62.67 24.63
CA PRO A 148 -19.52 63.96 24.13
C PRO A 148 -19.10 64.90 25.29
N SER A 149 -18.36 65.97 25.01
CA SER A 149 -17.98 66.98 26.01
C SER A 149 -19.12 67.93 26.39
N PHE A 150 -20.17 67.95 25.57
CA PHE A 150 -21.43 68.65 25.74
C PHE A 150 -22.50 67.83 25.01
N ALA A 151 -23.65 67.58 25.63
CA ALA A 151 -24.76 66.88 24.99
C ALA A 151 -25.95 67.84 24.82
N ARG A 152 -26.73 67.65 23.76
CA ARG A 152 -28.10 68.17 23.69
C ARG A 152 -29.03 66.98 23.76
N VAL A 153 -29.96 67.03 24.70
CA VAL A 153 -30.96 66.00 24.90
C VAL A 153 -32.28 66.63 24.50
N THR A 154 -32.94 66.12 23.48
CA THR A 154 -34.25 66.63 23.10
C THR A 154 -35.31 66.15 24.08
N GLU A 155 -36.38 66.91 24.27
CA GLU A 155 -37.57 66.50 25.04
C GLU A 155 -38.42 65.42 24.32
N ARG A 156 -37.75 64.46 23.69
CA ARG A 156 -38.36 63.30 23.06
C ARG A 156 -38.32 62.13 24.06
N TYR A 157 -39.16 61.11 23.84
CA TYR A 157 -39.18 59.89 24.66
C TYR A 157 -37.75 59.39 24.95
N GLY A 158 -37.46 59.09 26.23
CA GLY A 158 -36.14 58.61 26.65
C GLY A 158 -35.67 57.42 25.80
N THR A 159 -34.43 57.48 25.30
CA THR A 159 -33.94 56.59 24.24
C THR A 159 -33.41 55.24 24.74
N GLY A 160 -33.21 55.07 26.05
CA GLY A 160 -32.49 53.92 26.60
C GLY A 160 -30.98 53.97 26.32
N GLU A 161 -30.49 55.05 25.71
CA GLU A 161 -29.09 55.19 25.30
C GLU A 161 -28.26 55.95 26.32
N CYS A 162 -26.95 55.76 26.28
CA CYS A 162 -26.03 56.50 27.11
C CYS A 162 -25.84 57.94 26.58
N VAL A 163 -26.09 58.93 27.42
CA VAL A 163 -25.90 60.35 27.14
C VAL A 163 -24.43 60.74 27.25
N PHE A 164 -23.70 60.17 28.21
CA PHE A 164 -22.27 60.43 28.40
C PHE A 164 -21.50 59.14 28.67
N TYR A 165 -20.45 58.94 27.89
CA TYR A 165 -19.47 57.90 28.09
C TYR A 165 -18.23 58.48 28.76
N GLY A 166 -17.66 57.73 29.70
CA GLY A 166 -16.25 57.87 30.05
C GLY A 166 -15.47 56.94 29.16
N ASP A 167 -14.48 57.44 28.45
CA ASP A 167 -13.61 56.63 27.59
C ASP A 167 -12.17 56.75 28.07
N ARG A 168 -11.53 55.59 28.25
CA ARG A 168 -10.12 55.50 28.59
C ARG A 168 -9.31 55.33 27.31
N GLN A 169 -8.58 56.38 26.94
CA GLN A 169 -7.82 56.45 25.69
C GLN A 169 -6.33 56.68 25.95
N GLY A 170 -5.47 56.20 25.05
CA GLY A 170 -4.02 56.45 25.06
C GLY A 170 -3.21 55.39 25.79
N GLY A 171 -3.76 54.78 26.86
CA GLY A 171 -3.12 53.66 27.52
C GLY A 171 -3.95 53.03 28.65
N THR A 172 -3.60 51.79 28.98
CA THR A 172 -4.42 50.88 29.79
C THR A 172 -3.77 50.45 31.10
N SER A 173 -2.57 50.94 31.41
CA SER A 173 -1.81 50.49 32.57
C SER A 173 -2.38 51.03 33.90
N GLY A 174 -2.68 50.11 34.82
CA GLY A 174 -3.31 50.30 36.13
C GLY A 174 -4.83 50.44 36.10
N ALA A 175 -5.49 50.31 37.26
CA ALA A 175 -6.93 50.46 37.39
C ALA A 175 -7.36 51.93 37.37
N ALA A 176 -8.51 52.22 36.76
CA ALA A 176 -9.07 53.56 36.65
C ALA A 176 -10.56 53.59 36.99
N GLY A 177 -11.12 54.73 37.42
CA GLY A 177 -12.56 54.79 37.64
C GLY A 177 -13.12 56.20 37.79
N ALA A 178 -14.39 56.35 37.41
CA ALA A 178 -15.13 57.61 37.38
C ALA A 178 -16.55 57.49 37.92
N PHE A 179 -17.04 58.58 38.51
CA PHE A 179 -18.40 58.68 39.01
C PHE A 179 -18.97 60.09 38.79
N VAL A 180 -20.28 60.16 38.54
CA VAL A 180 -21.00 61.39 38.16
C VAL A 180 -22.03 61.80 39.21
N THR A 181 -22.07 63.09 39.54
CA THR A 181 -22.98 63.67 40.55
C THR A 181 -23.66 64.93 40.03
N LYS A 182 -24.89 65.22 40.47
CA LYS A 182 -25.57 66.48 40.12
C LYS A 182 -24.84 67.69 40.71
N ALA A 183 -24.67 68.74 39.91
CA ALA A 183 -24.02 69.98 40.29
C ALA A 183 -24.85 71.19 39.86
N ASN A 184 -24.63 72.34 40.48
CA ASN A 184 -25.29 73.59 40.06
C ASN A 184 -24.58 74.14 38.82
N CYS A 185 -25.36 74.67 37.87
CA CYS A 185 -24.80 75.23 36.66
C CYS A 185 -24.10 76.57 36.94
N ALA A 186 -22.85 76.70 36.48
CA ALA A 186 -22.10 77.94 36.60
C ALA A 186 -22.69 78.98 35.62
N GLY A 187 -23.12 80.14 36.12
CA GLY A 187 -23.52 81.28 35.27
C GLY A 187 -25.00 81.69 35.29
N GLY A 188 -25.86 81.05 36.09
CA GLY A 188 -27.25 81.48 36.27
C GLY A 188 -28.16 81.22 35.06
N VAL A 189 -27.87 80.16 34.30
CA VAL A 189 -28.73 79.63 33.23
C VAL A 189 -30.04 79.03 33.80
N PRO A 190 -31.13 78.97 33.02
CA PRO A 190 -32.35 78.25 33.42
C PRO A 190 -32.01 76.78 33.64
N GLU A 191 -32.21 76.28 34.86
CA GLU A 191 -31.97 74.87 35.19
C GLU A 191 -33.27 74.07 34.99
N ALA A 192 -33.17 72.93 34.34
CA ALA A 192 -34.32 72.07 34.08
C ALA A 192 -34.97 71.58 35.38
N ASP A 193 -36.29 71.61 35.42
CA ASP A 193 -37.05 71.34 36.63
C ASP A 193 -37.48 69.86 36.71
N SER A 194 -38.14 69.47 37.82
CA SER A 194 -38.53 68.07 38.06
C SER A 194 -39.74 67.61 37.25
N LEU A 195 -40.38 68.50 36.50
CA LEU A 195 -41.51 68.23 35.62
C LEU A 195 -41.03 67.72 34.26
N ASP A 196 -39.85 68.15 33.80
CA ASP A 196 -39.31 67.86 32.47
C ASP A 196 -38.30 66.70 32.51
N LEU A 197 -37.58 66.56 33.64
CA LEU A 197 -36.65 65.45 33.84
C LEU A 197 -36.51 65.00 35.30
N LEU A 198 -36.12 63.73 35.48
CA LEU A 198 -35.76 63.15 36.77
C LEU A 198 -34.37 62.50 36.72
N PHE A 199 -33.45 62.96 37.58
CA PHE A 199 -32.11 62.40 37.71
C PHE A 199 -32.01 61.39 38.85
N LEU A 200 -31.49 60.20 38.56
CA LEU A 200 -31.19 59.15 39.51
C LEU A 200 -29.66 58.95 39.56
N PRO A 201 -28.99 59.30 40.67
CA PRO A 201 -27.54 59.14 40.77
C PRO A 201 -27.13 57.65 40.77
N ALA A 202 -25.94 57.35 40.28
CA ALA A 202 -25.31 56.05 40.50
C ALA A 202 -25.01 55.85 42.00
N GLU A 203 -24.89 54.61 42.47
CA GLU A 203 -24.46 54.30 43.84
C GLU A 203 -22.99 53.84 43.91
N GLN A 204 -22.41 53.42 42.77
CA GLN A 204 -21.03 52.94 42.64
C GLN A 204 -20.31 53.61 41.44
N ALA A 205 -18.98 53.72 41.49
CA ALA A 205 -18.18 54.22 40.36
C ALA A 205 -18.11 53.21 39.21
N GLN A 206 -18.01 53.71 37.98
CA GLN A 206 -17.54 52.90 36.85
C GLN A 206 -16.04 52.69 36.99
N VAL A 207 -15.60 51.44 36.89
CA VAL A 207 -14.20 51.04 37.08
C VAL A 207 -13.71 50.32 35.84
N TRP A 208 -12.53 50.71 35.34
CA TRP A 208 -11.72 50.00 34.37
C TRP A 208 -10.62 49.24 35.13
N ALA A 209 -10.51 47.94 34.87
CA ALA A 209 -9.40 47.14 35.35
C ALA A 209 -8.08 47.57 34.69
N ASP A 210 -6.97 47.07 35.25
CA ASP A 210 -5.66 47.12 34.59
C ASP A 210 -5.74 46.40 33.24
N GLY A 211 -5.26 47.04 32.16
CA GLY A 211 -5.39 46.55 30.79
C GLY A 211 -6.72 46.89 30.10
N GLU A 212 -7.72 47.43 30.82
CA GLU A 212 -9.05 47.70 30.25
C GLU A 212 -9.14 49.14 29.67
N SER A 213 -9.46 49.26 28.37
CA SER A 213 -9.75 50.50 27.62
C SER A 213 -11.21 50.61 27.19
N GLY A 214 -11.58 51.73 26.56
CA GLY A 214 -12.85 51.89 25.85
C GLY A 214 -13.97 52.54 26.67
N PRO A 215 -15.09 52.88 26.00
CA PRO A 215 -16.15 53.68 26.58
C PRO A 215 -17.05 52.88 27.53
N LYS A 216 -17.23 53.35 28.76
CA LYS A 216 -18.27 52.87 29.69
C LYS A 216 -19.30 53.96 29.94
N CYS A 217 -20.56 53.54 30.01
CA CYS A 217 -21.65 54.47 30.21
C CYS A 217 -21.61 55.09 31.61
N LEU A 218 -21.65 56.42 31.68
CA LEU A 218 -21.69 57.16 32.95
C LEU A 218 -23.08 57.73 33.24
N LEU A 219 -23.82 58.15 32.21
CA LEU A 219 -25.19 58.66 32.30
C LEU A 219 -26.06 58.07 31.20
N MET A 220 -27.18 57.46 31.55
CA MET A 220 -28.11 56.85 30.60
C MET A 220 -29.48 57.55 30.59
N SER A 221 -30.02 57.83 29.41
CA SER A 221 -31.39 58.30 29.23
C SER A 221 -32.34 57.10 29.30
N ILE A 222 -33.41 57.18 30.07
CA ILE A 222 -34.38 56.10 30.25
C ILE A 222 -35.80 56.57 29.97
N HIS A 223 -36.61 55.66 29.43
CA HIS A 223 -38.00 55.92 29.10
C HIS A 223 -38.87 56.04 30.36
N LYS A 224 -39.88 56.92 30.33
CA LYS A 224 -40.80 57.14 31.46
C LYS A 224 -41.58 55.87 31.85
N ASP A 225 -41.97 55.05 30.88
CA ASP A 225 -42.68 53.79 31.15
C ASP A 225 -41.78 52.72 31.82
N ASP A 226 -40.48 52.75 31.53
CA ASP A 226 -39.48 51.87 32.17
C ASP A 226 -39.19 52.33 33.61
N TYR A 227 -39.34 53.62 33.88
CA TYR A 227 -39.27 54.18 35.23
C TYR A 227 -40.47 53.75 36.09
N ILE A 228 -41.68 53.66 35.52
CA ILE A 228 -42.89 53.28 36.27
C ILE A 228 -42.91 51.77 36.59
N SER A 229 -42.44 50.91 35.67
CA SER A 229 -42.38 49.46 35.89
C SER A 229 -41.35 49.05 36.95
N SER A 230 -40.23 49.78 37.05
CA SER A 230 -39.13 49.50 37.98
C SER A 230 -39.40 49.94 39.43
N PHE A 231 -40.32 50.88 39.69
CA PHE A 231 -40.63 51.33 41.06
C PHE A 231 -41.69 50.49 41.81
N THR A 232 -42.36 49.56 41.12
CA THR A 232 -43.36 48.66 41.74
C THR A 232 -42.75 47.40 42.38
N GLN A 233 -41.45 47.16 42.20
CA GLN A 233 -40.70 46.14 42.92
C GLN A 233 -39.59 46.83 43.73
N GLN A 234 -39.63 46.69 45.06
CA GLN A 234 -38.56 47.12 45.96
C GLN A 234 -37.29 46.29 45.71
N GLU A 235 -36.46 46.69 44.76
CA GLU A 235 -35.06 46.25 44.66
C GLU A 235 -34.16 47.50 44.59
N PRO A 236 -33.16 47.65 45.49
CA PRO A 236 -32.25 48.78 45.46
C PRO A 236 -31.37 48.68 44.19
N MET A 237 -31.42 49.70 43.32
CA MET A 237 -30.53 49.77 42.16
C MET A 237 -29.10 50.05 42.61
N ASN A 238 -28.34 48.97 42.81
CA ASN A 238 -26.90 48.96 43.01
C ASN A 238 -26.18 49.30 41.67
N SER A 239 -26.54 50.44 41.05
CA SER A 239 -26.15 50.81 39.69
C SER A 239 -24.86 51.64 39.71
N SER A 240 -23.89 51.26 38.86
CA SER A 240 -22.69 52.04 38.59
C SER A 240 -22.90 53.13 37.52
N VAL A 241 -24.09 53.20 36.92
CA VAL A 241 -24.49 54.17 35.89
C VAL A 241 -25.59 55.10 36.42
N ALA A 242 -25.44 56.42 36.26
CA ALA A 242 -26.49 57.37 36.60
C ALA A 242 -27.59 57.33 35.53
N LYS A 243 -28.85 57.61 35.90
CA LYS A 243 -29.98 57.55 34.97
C LYS A 243 -30.71 58.89 34.90
N LEU A 244 -31.19 59.22 33.72
CA LEU A 244 -31.95 60.43 33.39
C LEU A 244 -33.28 60.00 32.80
N VAL A 245 -34.39 60.21 33.51
CA VAL A 245 -35.74 60.01 32.97
C VAL A 245 -36.17 61.32 32.31
N ILE A 246 -36.50 61.28 31.03
CA ILE A 246 -37.08 62.43 30.31
C ILE A 246 -38.60 62.31 30.38
N ILE A 247 -39.26 63.39 30.77
CA ILE A 247 -40.71 63.47 30.85
C ILE A 247 -41.17 64.38 29.71
N PRO A 248 -41.67 63.82 28.58
CA PRO A 248 -42.16 64.64 27.49
C PRO A 248 -43.49 65.29 27.88
N ASP A 249 -43.57 66.59 27.71
CA ASP A 249 -44.79 67.37 27.73
C ASP A 249 -45.04 68.02 26.35
N ALA A 250 -46.03 68.91 26.27
CA ALA A 250 -46.48 69.49 25.00
C ALA A 250 -46.41 71.02 25.03
N GLU A 251 -45.67 71.59 25.98
CA GLU A 251 -45.49 73.03 26.13
C GLU A 251 -44.20 73.47 25.44
N ARG A 252 -44.23 74.68 24.86
CA ARG A 252 -43.08 75.24 24.17
C ARG A 252 -42.19 75.98 25.16
N GLU A 253 -41.00 75.44 25.42
CA GLU A 253 -40.10 75.94 26.47
C GLU A 253 -38.73 76.41 25.94
N PRO A 254 -38.04 77.35 26.63
CA PRO A 254 -36.68 77.76 26.26
C PRO A 254 -35.64 76.70 26.66
N ASP A 255 -34.54 76.57 25.90
CA ASP A 255 -33.39 75.69 26.21
C ASP A 255 -33.01 75.71 27.71
N GLU A 256 -33.17 74.57 28.39
CA GLU A 256 -32.87 74.40 29.81
C GLU A 256 -31.58 73.61 30.03
N TYR A 257 -30.88 73.84 31.13
CA TYR A 257 -29.55 73.28 31.38
C TYR A 257 -29.55 72.33 32.57
N MET A 258 -28.80 71.24 32.46
CA MET A 258 -28.46 70.39 33.59
C MET A 258 -26.96 70.14 33.67
N CYS A 259 -26.38 70.40 34.85
CA CYS A 259 -24.94 70.29 35.09
C CYS A 259 -24.58 69.15 36.04
N LEU A 260 -23.49 68.46 35.75
CA LEU A 260 -23.00 67.30 36.47
C LEU A 260 -21.50 67.45 36.74
N ASN A 261 -21.04 67.03 37.92
CA ASN A 261 -19.62 66.92 38.24
C ASN A 261 -19.13 65.49 38.02
N VAL A 262 -17.96 65.36 37.39
CA VAL A 262 -17.29 64.08 37.19
C VAL A 262 -16.05 64.02 38.06
N SER A 263 -15.92 62.95 38.83
CA SER A 263 -14.82 62.73 39.77
C SER A 263 -14.21 61.35 39.60
N GLN A 264 -12.89 61.26 39.76
CA GLN A 264 -12.16 59.99 39.72
C GLN A 264 -12.14 59.32 41.09
N ILE A 265 -12.06 57.98 41.11
CA ILE A 265 -11.83 57.23 42.35
C ILE A 265 -10.39 57.38 42.85
N ALA A 266 -10.19 57.29 44.16
CA ALA A 266 -8.86 57.36 44.77
C ALA A 266 -7.99 56.19 44.30
N GLY A 267 -6.84 56.49 43.67
CA GLY A 267 -5.90 55.49 43.14
C GLY A 267 -6.00 55.21 41.64
N SER A 268 -6.87 55.94 40.91
CA SER A 268 -6.97 55.87 39.45
C SER A 268 -5.65 56.26 38.76
N THR A 269 -5.15 55.44 37.83
CA THR A 269 -3.92 55.73 37.05
C THR A 269 -4.15 56.65 35.85
N THR A 270 -5.40 56.84 35.43
CA THR A 270 -5.76 57.76 34.34
C THR A 270 -5.78 59.21 34.81
N THR A 271 -5.50 60.16 33.91
CA THR A 271 -5.74 61.59 34.18
C THR A 271 -7.04 62.09 33.57
N LEU A 272 -7.92 62.69 34.38
CA LEU A 272 -9.13 63.38 33.93
C LEU A 272 -8.76 64.81 33.52
N ARG A 273 -9.20 65.23 32.34
CA ARG A 273 -8.97 66.58 31.82
C ARG A 273 -9.62 67.64 32.71
N LYS A 274 -8.88 68.70 33.06
CA LYS A 274 -9.34 69.77 33.97
C LYS A 274 -10.52 70.57 33.42
N ASP A 275 -10.66 70.63 32.10
CA ASP A 275 -11.76 71.23 31.35
C ASP A 275 -13.04 70.37 31.35
N GLN A 276 -12.99 69.14 31.86
CA GLN A 276 -14.12 68.20 31.90
C GLN A 276 -14.53 67.80 33.33
N LEU A 277 -14.17 68.60 34.33
CA LEU A 277 -14.56 68.38 35.74
C LEU A 277 -16.05 68.64 36.00
N GLN A 278 -16.68 69.46 35.16
CA GLN A 278 -18.11 69.73 35.15
C GLN A 278 -18.59 69.65 33.70
N ILE A 279 -19.63 68.85 33.46
CA ILE A 279 -20.28 68.71 32.16
C ILE A 279 -21.70 69.29 32.26
N ALA A 280 -22.15 69.90 31.17
CA ALA A 280 -23.50 70.42 31.05
C ALA A 280 -24.14 69.85 29.79
N PHE A 281 -25.44 69.63 29.84
CA PHE A 281 -26.23 69.35 28.66
C PHE A 281 -27.47 70.22 28.61
N VAL A 282 -27.93 70.50 27.39
CA VAL A 282 -29.11 71.32 27.14
C VAL A 282 -30.28 70.42 26.79
N VAL A 283 -31.41 70.66 27.44
CA VAL A 283 -32.70 70.10 27.06
C VAL A 283 -33.32 71.02 26.02
N THR A 284 -33.52 70.52 24.80
CA THR A 284 -34.14 71.29 23.70
C THR A 284 -35.52 70.76 23.38
N ASP A 285 -36.52 71.63 23.39
CA ASP A 285 -37.88 71.36 22.95
C ASP A 285 -37.91 70.86 21.49
N VAL A 286 -38.73 69.84 21.19
CA VAL A 286 -38.89 69.29 19.84
C VAL A 286 -40.35 69.24 19.42
N ASP A 287 -40.68 70.10 18.46
CA ASP A 287 -41.88 70.00 17.63
C ASP A 287 -41.69 68.91 16.53
N LEU A 288 -42.50 67.83 16.63
CA LEU A 288 -43.00 66.99 15.53
C LEU A 288 -42.01 66.24 14.60
N ASP A 289 -41.34 65.20 15.10
CA ASP A 289 -40.67 64.15 14.30
C ASP A 289 -41.62 63.02 13.80
N ALA A 290 -42.84 63.33 13.35
CA ALA A 290 -43.82 62.29 12.98
C ALA A 290 -44.08 62.12 11.48
N THR A 291 -43.50 62.93 10.60
CA THR A 291 -43.95 63.01 9.18
C THR A 291 -42.89 62.78 8.10
N LEU A 292 -41.60 62.58 8.43
CA LEU A 292 -40.55 62.27 7.45
C LEU A 292 -39.98 60.88 7.74
N ASP A 293 -40.24 59.92 6.84
CA ASP A 293 -39.80 58.51 6.93
C ASP A 293 -38.27 58.39 6.73
N LEU A 294 -37.50 58.71 7.78
CA LEU A 294 -36.04 58.97 7.73
C LEU A 294 -35.15 57.74 8.02
N ASP A 295 -35.70 56.53 7.96
CA ASP A 295 -34.94 55.29 8.11
C ASP A 295 -34.65 54.66 6.73
N CYS A 296 -33.44 54.86 6.21
CA CYS A 296 -32.99 54.14 5.03
C CYS A 296 -32.27 52.86 5.45
N THR A 297 -32.45 51.78 4.68
CA THR A 297 -31.71 50.53 4.84
C THR A 297 -30.83 50.30 3.62
N ARG A 298 -29.55 49.93 3.81
CA ARG A 298 -28.63 49.62 2.70
C ARG A 298 -29.23 48.56 1.77
N GLY A 299 -29.08 48.74 0.46
CA GLY A 299 -29.57 47.79 -0.56
C GLY A 299 -31.08 47.74 -0.78
N PHE A 300 -31.84 48.61 -0.12
CA PHE A 300 -33.24 48.86 -0.44
C PHE A 300 -33.36 50.25 -1.07
N GLY A 301 -34.29 50.39 -2.02
CA GLY A 301 -34.64 51.70 -2.55
C GLY A 301 -35.11 52.59 -1.41
N CYS A 302 -34.40 53.70 -1.19
CA CYS A 302 -34.79 54.65 -0.17
C CYS A 302 -35.54 55.82 -0.81
N HIS A 303 -36.78 55.98 -0.39
CA HIS A 303 -37.69 57.01 -0.87
C HIS A 303 -38.00 57.97 0.26
N LEU A 304 -37.60 59.23 0.08
CA LEU A 304 -37.93 60.28 1.03
C LEU A 304 -39.13 61.07 0.51
N ASP A 305 -40.26 60.97 1.21
CA ASP A 305 -41.44 61.78 0.92
C ASP A 305 -41.26 63.18 1.48
N LEU A 306 -41.30 64.18 0.60
CA LEU A 306 -41.20 65.59 0.93
C LEU A 306 -42.53 66.33 0.73
N SER A 307 -43.63 65.63 0.51
CA SER A 307 -44.93 66.23 0.11
C SER A 307 -45.57 67.14 1.14
N GLU A 308 -45.24 66.96 2.42
CA GLU A 308 -45.69 67.83 3.51
C GLU A 308 -44.69 68.97 3.81
N THR A 309 -43.65 69.11 2.98
CA THR A 309 -42.64 70.16 3.11
C THR A 309 -42.84 71.26 2.05
N TRP A 310 -41.96 72.27 2.03
CA TRP A 310 -42.03 73.42 1.12
C TRP A 310 -41.11 73.31 -0.10
N PHE A 311 -40.56 72.12 -0.40
CA PHE A 311 -39.66 71.89 -1.55
C PHE A 311 -40.40 71.85 -2.89
N TRP A 312 -39.73 72.29 -3.95
CA TRP A 312 -40.24 72.32 -5.32
C TRP A 312 -39.46 71.38 -6.25
N GLU A 313 -40.05 71.02 -7.38
CA GLU A 313 -39.36 70.28 -8.45
C GLU A 313 -38.06 71.01 -8.84
N TYR A 314 -36.96 70.26 -8.96
CA TYR A 314 -35.60 70.74 -9.26
C TYR A 314 -34.81 71.41 -8.11
N ASP A 315 -35.35 71.48 -6.89
CA ASP A 315 -34.51 71.84 -5.74
C ASP A 315 -33.38 70.81 -5.59
N THR A 316 -32.17 71.29 -5.31
CA THR A 316 -30.98 70.43 -5.19
C THR A 316 -30.43 70.45 -3.77
N GLY A 317 -29.86 69.34 -3.35
CA GLY A 317 -29.21 69.22 -2.06
C GLY A 317 -28.06 68.22 -2.11
N THR A 318 -27.34 68.13 -1.00
CA THR A 318 -26.27 67.17 -0.79
C THR A 318 -26.59 66.26 0.37
N ILE A 319 -26.23 64.98 0.27
CA ILE A 319 -26.12 64.09 1.43
C ILE A 319 -24.65 64.03 1.83
N GLN A 320 -24.40 64.17 3.12
CA GLN A 320 -23.06 64.12 3.70
C GLN A 320 -23.06 63.13 4.87
N ASP A 321 -21.99 62.37 5.05
CA ASP A 321 -21.83 61.58 6.26
C ASP A 321 -21.65 62.52 7.47
N ALA A 322 -22.49 62.35 8.50
CA ALA A 322 -22.49 63.25 9.65
C ALA A 322 -21.14 63.20 10.41
N SER A 323 -20.49 62.03 10.44
CA SER A 323 -19.21 61.85 11.11
C SER A 323 -18.05 62.53 10.36
N SER A 324 -18.09 62.58 9.03
CA SER A 324 -17.05 63.25 8.23
C SER A 324 -17.21 64.76 8.18
N SER A 325 -18.42 65.25 8.45
CA SER A 325 -18.79 66.67 8.42
C SER A 325 -18.97 67.30 9.82
N ASN A 326 -18.59 66.60 10.90
CA ASN A 326 -18.78 67.04 12.30
C ASN A 326 -20.23 67.44 12.61
N TYR A 327 -21.21 66.74 12.04
CA TYR A 327 -22.65 67.02 12.20
C TYR A 327 -23.09 68.40 11.67
N GLU A 328 -22.33 69.02 10.77
CA GLU A 328 -22.66 70.30 10.13
C GLU A 328 -22.76 70.18 8.60
N CYS A 329 -23.75 70.83 8.00
CA CYS A 329 -23.85 70.88 6.54
C CYS A 329 -22.76 71.78 5.93
N LEU A 330 -21.82 71.17 5.19
CA LEU A 330 -20.78 71.92 4.48
C LEU A 330 -21.36 72.67 3.25
N PRO A 331 -20.80 73.82 2.86
CA PRO A 331 -21.27 74.58 1.69
C PRO A 331 -21.17 73.75 0.40
N CYS A 332 -22.19 73.80 -0.45
CA CYS A 332 -22.30 72.92 -1.63
C CYS A 332 -21.18 73.07 -2.69
N GLN A 333 -20.32 74.09 -2.59
CA GLN A 333 -19.13 74.26 -3.44
C GLN A 333 -17.93 73.43 -2.94
N ASP A 334 -17.89 73.11 -1.64
CA ASP A 334 -16.80 72.39 -0.98
C ASP A 334 -17.03 70.87 -0.94
N VAL A 335 -18.27 70.45 -1.23
CA VAL A 335 -18.73 69.05 -1.18
C VAL A 335 -18.05 68.16 -2.24
N GLY A 336 -17.62 68.71 -3.38
CA GLY A 336 -16.94 67.95 -4.43
C GLY A 336 -15.60 67.31 -4.05
N ASN A 337 -15.05 67.63 -2.87
CA ASN A 337 -13.82 67.03 -2.32
C ASN A 337 -14.08 65.89 -1.31
N LEU A 338 -15.34 65.62 -0.94
CA LEU A 338 -15.70 64.53 -0.04
C LEU A 338 -16.07 63.31 -0.87
N SER A 339 -15.34 62.20 -0.71
CA SER A 339 -15.59 60.92 -1.40
C SER A 339 -16.98 60.36 -1.12
N ASP A 340 -17.59 60.74 0.01
CA ASP A 340 -18.80 60.12 0.58
C ASP A 340 -20.01 61.07 0.53
N SER A 341 -20.03 61.97 -0.45
CA SER A 341 -21.10 62.96 -0.60
C SER A 341 -21.78 62.86 -1.96
N ILE A 342 -23.07 63.22 -2.00
CA ILE A 342 -23.93 62.98 -3.16
C ILE A 342 -24.82 64.17 -3.39
N ASN A 343 -25.02 64.54 -4.66
CA ASN A 343 -26.05 65.48 -5.03
C ASN A 343 -27.36 64.75 -5.31
N PHE A 344 -28.46 65.22 -4.73
CA PHE A 344 -29.81 64.79 -5.09
C PHE A 344 -30.62 65.96 -5.65
N THR A 345 -31.67 65.62 -6.41
CA THR A 345 -32.62 66.60 -6.94
C THR A 345 -34.03 66.15 -6.56
N VAL A 346 -34.85 67.08 -6.10
CA VAL A 346 -36.25 66.81 -5.74
C VAL A 346 -37.07 66.59 -7.01
N ALA A 347 -37.75 65.45 -7.06
CA ALA A 347 -38.66 65.06 -8.13
C ALA A 347 -40.12 65.25 -7.69
N GLN A 348 -41.03 65.39 -8.64
CA GLN A 348 -42.46 65.49 -8.38
C GLN A 348 -43.23 64.52 -9.28
N ASP A 349 -44.10 63.70 -8.68
CA ASP A 349 -45.04 62.88 -9.44
C ASP A 349 -46.30 63.70 -9.77
N TRP A 350 -46.43 64.11 -11.03
CA TRP A 350 -47.56 64.93 -11.49
C TRP A 350 -48.91 64.20 -11.46
N ALA A 351 -48.96 62.88 -11.29
CA ALA A 351 -50.21 62.12 -11.19
C ALA A 351 -50.78 62.12 -9.76
N THR A 352 -49.91 62.10 -8.74
CA THR A 352 -50.28 62.00 -7.32
C THR A 352 -50.08 63.31 -6.55
N GLY A 353 -49.30 64.24 -7.09
CA GLY A 353 -48.91 65.50 -6.44
C GLY A 353 -47.78 65.34 -5.43
N GLN A 354 -47.23 64.13 -5.30
CA GLN A 354 -46.19 63.79 -4.32
C GLN A 354 -44.84 64.40 -4.74
N THR A 355 -44.17 65.11 -3.84
CA THR A 355 -42.78 65.55 -4.03
C THR A 355 -41.86 64.62 -3.24
N PHE A 356 -40.81 64.12 -3.87
CA PHE A 356 -39.97 63.09 -3.28
C PHE A 356 -38.52 63.14 -3.75
N VAL A 357 -37.67 62.42 -3.03
CA VAL A 357 -36.31 62.09 -3.47
C VAL A 357 -36.17 60.58 -3.47
N ASP A 358 -35.89 60.01 -4.64
CA ASP A 358 -35.58 58.59 -4.78
C ASP A 358 -34.06 58.44 -4.92
N PHE A 359 -33.46 57.74 -3.96
CA PHE A 359 -32.03 57.51 -3.93
C PHE A 359 -31.62 56.24 -4.69
N GLY A 360 -32.57 55.45 -5.21
CA GLY A 360 -32.31 54.20 -5.92
C GLY A 360 -31.38 53.26 -5.14
N ASP A 361 -30.43 52.64 -5.84
CA ASP A 361 -29.43 51.74 -5.25
C ASP A 361 -28.23 52.47 -4.65
N PHE A 362 -28.27 53.81 -4.52
CA PHE A 362 -27.09 54.58 -4.16
C PHE A 362 -26.51 54.17 -2.79
N PHE A 363 -27.37 54.00 -1.80
CA PHE A 363 -26.94 53.63 -0.44
C PHE A 363 -26.38 52.21 -0.32
N HIS A 364 -26.34 51.45 -1.43
CA HIS A 364 -25.80 50.11 -1.46
C HIS A 364 -24.34 50.06 -1.00
N ASP A 365 -23.48 51.00 -1.40
CA ASP A 365 -22.03 50.96 -1.11
C ASP A 365 -21.58 52.01 -0.09
N GLN A 366 -22.52 52.66 0.61
CA GLN A 366 -22.22 53.72 1.58
C GLN A 366 -22.04 53.17 3.00
N LYS A 367 -21.18 53.83 3.78
CA LYS A 367 -20.97 53.52 5.20
C LYS A 367 -22.28 53.73 5.99
N PRO A 368 -22.71 52.78 6.85
CA PRO A 368 -23.90 52.96 7.68
C PRO A 368 -23.69 54.04 8.76
N GLY A 369 -24.79 54.54 9.33
CA GLY A 369 -24.79 55.62 10.33
C GLY A 369 -25.51 56.88 9.86
N ASP A 370 -25.34 57.97 10.61
CA ASP A 370 -26.07 59.22 10.38
C ASP A 370 -25.64 59.91 9.08
N LYS A 371 -26.62 60.34 8.30
CA LYS A 371 -26.46 61.04 7.02
C LYS A 371 -27.20 62.37 7.11
N LEU A 372 -26.49 63.47 6.92
CA LEU A 372 -27.08 64.79 6.89
C LEU A 372 -27.69 65.07 5.53
N LEU A 373 -28.97 65.38 5.50
CA LEU A 373 -29.63 65.92 4.33
C LEU A 373 -29.49 67.44 4.35
N CYS A 374 -28.68 67.96 3.43
CA CYS A 374 -28.36 69.38 3.36
C CYS A 374 -28.97 69.99 2.10
N TRP A 375 -29.79 71.02 2.25
CA TRP A 375 -30.34 71.75 1.11
C TRP A 375 -29.33 72.77 0.58
N CYS A 376 -29.16 72.84 -0.74
CA CYS A 376 -28.25 73.77 -1.37
C CYS A 376 -28.96 75.04 -1.84
N THR A 377 -28.54 76.18 -1.29
CA THR A 377 -28.82 77.51 -1.86
C THR A 377 -27.55 78.04 -2.55
N PHE A 378 -27.66 79.10 -3.37
CA PHE A 378 -26.55 79.59 -4.21
C PHE A 378 -25.20 79.82 -3.48
N THR A 379 -25.21 80.03 -2.16
CA THR A 379 -23.99 80.31 -1.36
C THR A 379 -23.91 79.57 0.00
N SER A 380 -24.94 78.86 0.44
CA SER A 380 -24.99 78.21 1.76
C SER A 380 -25.80 76.92 1.72
N SER A 381 -25.51 76.00 2.63
CA SER A 381 -26.31 74.81 2.87
C SER A 381 -27.07 74.91 4.19
N VAL A 382 -28.25 74.30 4.24
CA VAL A 382 -29.10 74.25 5.44
C VAL A 382 -29.35 72.79 5.80
N HIS A 383 -29.14 72.42 7.07
CA HIS A 383 -29.49 71.10 7.58
C HIS A 383 -31.01 70.95 7.61
N LEU A 384 -31.50 69.95 6.89
CA LEU A 384 -32.94 69.66 6.79
C LEU A 384 -33.37 68.58 7.79
N ALA A 385 -32.65 67.47 7.75
CA ALA A 385 -32.95 66.27 8.51
C ALA A 385 -31.72 65.40 8.59
N THR A 386 -31.64 64.60 9.65
CA THR A 386 -30.66 63.52 9.77
C THR A 386 -31.34 62.21 9.43
N LEU A 387 -30.86 61.57 8.38
CA LEU A 387 -31.28 60.26 7.92
C LEU A 387 -30.40 59.20 8.58
N LYS A 388 -30.99 58.14 9.14
CA LYS A 388 -30.21 57.02 9.69
C LYS A 388 -30.08 55.93 8.64
N LEU A 389 -28.86 55.70 8.13
CA LEU A 389 -28.59 54.59 7.22
C LEU A 389 -28.27 53.32 8.00
N GLN A 390 -29.20 52.38 8.00
CA GLN A 390 -29.08 51.10 8.70
C GLN A 390 -28.45 50.03 7.78
N GLY A 391 -27.60 49.18 8.35
CA GLY A 391 -26.92 48.09 7.65
C GLY A 391 -25.51 47.83 8.17
N PRO A 392 -24.83 46.81 7.62
CA PRO A 392 -23.46 46.44 7.98
C PRO A 392 -22.43 47.46 7.49
N SER A 393 -21.22 47.45 8.05
CA SER A 393 -20.03 48.13 7.54
C SER A 393 -19.38 47.32 6.41
N LEU A 394 -18.64 47.98 5.52
CA LEU A 394 -17.89 47.32 4.44
C LEU A 394 -16.55 46.73 4.89
N ASN A 395 -16.01 47.19 6.03
CA ASN A 395 -14.67 46.83 6.49
C ASN A 395 -14.65 45.63 7.45
N ASN A 396 -15.78 44.94 7.64
CA ASN A 396 -15.77 43.78 8.50
C ASN A 396 -14.92 42.66 7.89
N ALA A 397 -14.32 41.85 8.76
CA ALA A 397 -13.67 40.62 8.38
C ALA A 397 -14.10 39.52 9.34
N ALA A 398 -14.42 38.35 8.80
CA ALA A 398 -14.75 37.17 9.58
C ALA A 398 -13.98 35.95 9.09
N GLN A 399 -13.74 35.00 10.00
CA GLN A 399 -12.98 33.80 9.69
C GLN A 399 -13.61 32.56 10.29
N CYS A 400 -13.55 31.45 9.56
CA CYS A 400 -13.97 30.15 10.05
C CYS A 400 -13.06 29.03 9.56
N VAL A 401 -12.80 28.07 10.45
CA VAL A 401 -11.94 26.92 10.19
C VAL A 401 -12.79 25.70 9.86
N ARG A 402 -12.46 25.01 8.75
CA ARG A 402 -13.21 23.84 8.25
C ARG A 402 -13.43 22.73 9.30
N SER A 403 -12.47 22.51 10.20
CA SER A 403 -12.54 21.45 11.21
C SER A 403 -13.30 21.82 12.48
N TRP A 404 -13.67 23.09 12.67
CA TRP A 404 -14.36 23.51 13.88
C TRP A 404 -15.82 23.02 13.91
N PRO A 405 -16.40 22.84 15.11
CA PRO A 405 -17.77 22.38 15.25
C PRO A 405 -18.80 23.41 14.77
N THR A 406 -18.55 24.70 15.00
CA THR A 406 -19.40 25.82 14.60
C THR A 406 -18.59 26.90 13.89
N CYS A 407 -19.27 27.69 13.08
CA CYS A 407 -18.74 28.92 12.49
C CYS A 407 -19.61 30.07 12.99
N GLU A 408 -19.01 30.88 13.86
CA GLU A 408 -19.67 31.96 14.55
C GLU A 408 -18.95 33.25 14.20
N ILE A 409 -19.70 34.22 13.69
CA ILE A 409 -19.17 35.54 13.34
C ILE A 409 -19.63 36.52 14.43
N PRO A 410 -18.75 36.84 15.39
CA PRO A 410 -19.03 37.85 16.40
C PRO A 410 -18.90 39.26 15.81
N PHE A 411 -19.65 40.21 16.36
CA PHE A 411 -19.38 41.65 16.25
C PHE A 411 -19.12 42.18 14.82
N LEU A 412 -20.06 41.96 13.89
CA LEU A 412 -20.02 42.74 12.65
C LEU A 412 -20.33 44.20 12.98
N ASP A 413 -19.41 45.11 12.64
CA ASP A 413 -19.65 46.53 12.71
C ASP A 413 -20.80 46.88 11.76
N GLY A 414 -21.75 47.67 12.25
CA GLY A 414 -22.93 48.08 11.53
C GLY A 414 -23.93 48.82 12.43
N VAL A 415 -24.94 49.41 11.82
CA VAL A 415 -25.94 50.21 12.53
C VAL A 415 -27.32 49.61 12.32
N GLY A 416 -28.07 49.42 13.41
CA GLY A 416 -29.47 49.04 13.36
C GLY A 416 -29.75 47.59 12.97
N PHE A 417 -28.88 46.64 13.35
CA PHE A 417 -29.18 45.22 13.17
C PHE A 417 -30.42 44.78 13.97
N GLN A 418 -31.27 43.96 13.34
CA GLN A 418 -32.53 43.47 13.88
C GLN A 418 -32.49 41.95 14.06
N GLU A 419 -32.68 41.51 15.30
CA GLU A 419 -32.74 40.08 15.64
C GLU A 419 -33.79 39.35 14.79
N GLY A 420 -33.37 38.26 14.15
CA GLY A 420 -34.23 37.41 13.32
C GLY A 420 -34.69 38.00 11.98
N ASN A 421 -34.46 39.29 11.72
CA ASN A 421 -34.78 39.95 10.45
C ASN A 421 -33.55 40.13 9.57
N ASP A 422 -32.37 40.32 10.16
CA ASP A 422 -31.13 40.45 9.42
C ASP A 422 -30.42 39.10 9.29
N SER A 423 -30.00 38.78 8.07
CA SER A 423 -29.29 37.55 7.74
C SER A 423 -28.08 37.84 6.90
N ILE A 424 -27.08 36.97 7.00
CA ILE A 424 -25.93 36.93 6.11
C ILE A 424 -25.88 35.62 5.33
N MET A 425 -25.20 35.65 4.20
CA MET A 425 -24.83 34.51 3.36
C MET A 425 -23.42 34.78 2.83
N VAL A 426 -22.60 33.75 2.70
CA VAL A 426 -21.26 33.89 2.11
C VAL A 426 -21.33 33.59 0.62
N LEU A 427 -20.84 34.52 -0.21
CA LEU A 427 -20.79 34.40 -1.67
C LEU A 427 -19.41 34.82 -2.18
N ILE A 428 -19.02 34.41 -3.39
CA ILE A 428 -17.81 34.98 -4.03
C ILE A 428 -18.00 36.47 -4.34
N SER A 429 -19.22 36.87 -4.71
CA SER A 429 -19.59 38.25 -4.94
C SER A 429 -21.07 38.44 -4.59
N CYS A 430 -21.38 39.46 -3.80
CA CYS A 430 -22.75 39.69 -3.37
C CYS A 430 -23.73 39.93 -4.53
N GLY A 431 -24.94 39.37 -4.41
CA GLY A 431 -25.97 39.41 -5.45
C GLY A 431 -25.77 38.43 -6.63
N SER A 432 -24.61 37.75 -6.71
CA SER A 432 -24.30 36.75 -7.73
C SER A 432 -23.98 35.38 -7.13
N VAL A 433 -24.40 34.34 -7.84
CA VAL A 433 -24.03 32.94 -7.52
C VAL A 433 -22.93 32.41 -8.42
N GLU A 434 -22.51 33.17 -9.44
CA GLU A 434 -21.52 32.70 -10.39
C GLU A 434 -20.22 32.34 -9.65
N ASN A 435 -19.77 31.10 -9.85
CA ASN A 435 -18.57 30.50 -9.26
C ASN A 435 -18.62 30.19 -7.75
N THR A 436 -19.69 30.56 -7.01
CA THR A 436 -19.80 30.23 -5.57
C THR A 436 -20.03 28.72 -5.38
N PRO A 437 -19.23 28.01 -4.56
CA PRO A 437 -19.42 26.58 -4.33
C PRO A 437 -20.80 26.27 -3.71
N PRO A 438 -21.53 25.24 -4.19
CA PRO A 438 -22.87 24.91 -3.68
C PRO A 438 -22.91 24.65 -2.17
N ALA A 439 -21.87 24.02 -1.63
CA ALA A 439 -21.73 23.76 -0.20
C ALA A 439 -21.63 25.05 0.65
N ILE A 440 -20.97 26.09 0.13
CA ILE A 440 -20.92 27.41 0.77
C ILE A 440 -22.29 28.08 0.67
N LEU A 441 -22.93 28.01 -0.49
CA LEU A 441 -24.24 28.61 -0.74
C LEU A 441 -25.32 28.11 0.22
N GLU A 442 -25.35 26.79 0.45
CA GLU A 442 -26.35 26.14 1.30
C GLU A 442 -26.04 26.30 2.80
N GLY A 443 -24.77 26.13 3.20
CA GLY A 443 -24.41 26.05 4.62
C GLY A 443 -24.06 27.38 5.29
N SER A 444 -23.85 28.46 4.53
CA SER A 444 -23.35 29.74 5.06
C SER A 444 -24.42 30.72 5.54
N ILE A 445 -25.70 30.39 5.40
CA ILE A 445 -26.78 31.28 5.84
C ILE A 445 -26.79 31.34 7.37
N ALA A 446 -26.75 32.55 7.90
CA ALA A 446 -26.84 32.81 9.32
C ALA A 446 -27.77 34.01 9.59
N ALA A 447 -28.68 33.86 10.54
CA ALA A 447 -29.51 34.96 11.02
C ALA A 447 -28.83 35.62 12.22
N TYR A 448 -29.03 36.93 12.37
CA TYR A 448 -28.58 37.70 13.52
C TYR A 448 -29.36 37.30 14.77
N ASP A 449 -28.64 36.88 15.82
CA ASP A 449 -29.21 36.39 17.07
C ASP A 449 -29.19 37.44 18.22
N ALA A 450 -29.88 37.11 19.32
CA ALA A 450 -29.95 37.95 20.53
C ALA A 450 -28.57 38.21 21.18
N ASP A 451 -27.62 37.29 20.99
CA ASP A 451 -26.27 37.37 21.54
C ASP A 451 -25.35 38.27 20.68
N ARG A 452 -25.86 38.83 19.57
CA ARG A 452 -25.15 39.64 18.56
C ARG A 452 -24.17 38.85 17.70
N TYR A 453 -24.48 37.57 17.44
CA TYR A 453 -23.70 36.70 16.58
C TYR A 453 -24.48 36.35 15.31
N PHE A 454 -23.72 36.03 14.27
CA PHE A 454 -24.23 35.27 13.14
C PHE A 454 -23.67 33.85 13.22
N ARG A 455 -24.53 32.88 13.53
CA ARG A 455 -24.15 31.47 13.63
C ARG A 455 -24.64 30.69 12.42
N MET A 456 -23.72 30.08 11.69
CA MET A 456 -24.06 29.26 10.53
C MET A 456 -24.67 27.95 11.01
N ALA A 457 -26.00 27.82 10.88
CA ALA A 457 -26.75 26.67 11.41
C ALA A 457 -26.38 25.34 10.73
N GLU A 458 -25.99 25.40 9.45
CA GLU A 458 -25.67 24.23 8.62
C GLU A 458 -24.18 24.20 8.23
N PHE A 459 -23.29 24.64 9.13
CA PHE A 459 -21.84 24.71 8.87
C PHE A 459 -21.23 23.37 8.40
N GLU A 460 -21.80 22.25 8.84
CA GLU A 460 -21.46 20.89 8.39
C GLU A 460 -21.51 20.75 6.86
N ILE A 461 -22.46 21.41 6.19
CA ILE A 461 -22.64 21.38 4.73
C ILE A 461 -21.52 22.12 4.01
N MET A 462 -20.91 23.14 4.64
CA MET A 462 -19.81 23.91 4.05
C MET A 462 -18.50 23.13 3.99
N ARG A 463 -18.31 22.12 4.87
CA ARG A 463 -17.02 21.43 5.01
C ARG A 463 -16.45 20.83 3.73
N PRO A 464 -17.21 20.25 2.79
CA PRO A 464 -16.68 19.74 1.53
C PRO A 464 -16.23 20.85 0.56
N ALA A 465 -16.56 22.11 0.81
CA ALA A 465 -16.17 23.22 -0.05
C ALA A 465 -14.67 23.51 0.03
N PHE A 466 -14.14 24.12 -1.03
CA PHE A 466 -12.77 24.59 -1.04
C PHE A 466 -12.60 25.77 -0.08
N PRO A 467 -11.53 25.78 0.74
CA PRO A 467 -11.12 26.96 1.51
C PRO A 467 -10.82 28.11 0.54
N GLY A 468 -11.12 29.33 0.95
CA GLY A 468 -11.14 30.49 0.06
C GLY A 468 -11.38 31.79 0.80
N ILE A 469 -11.18 32.91 0.10
CA ILE A 469 -11.66 34.22 0.52
C ILE A 469 -12.95 34.50 -0.24
N TYR A 470 -13.99 34.86 0.50
CA TYR A 470 -15.34 35.13 0.03
C TYR A 470 -15.81 36.48 0.58
N GLU A 471 -17.00 36.91 0.19
CA GLU A 471 -17.69 38.09 0.71
C GLU A 471 -18.80 37.66 1.68
N ILE A 472 -18.96 38.42 2.76
CA ILE A 472 -20.14 38.36 3.62
C ILE A 472 -21.20 39.20 2.95
N CYS A 473 -22.31 38.59 2.57
CA CYS A 473 -23.41 39.27 1.89
C CYS A 473 -24.61 39.33 2.81
N TRP A 474 -25.24 40.48 2.90
CA TRP A 474 -26.27 40.77 3.89
C TRP A 474 -27.63 41.00 3.25
N CYS A 475 -28.68 40.62 3.97
CA CYS A 475 -30.07 40.79 3.60
C CYS A 475 -30.92 41.12 4.83
N ARG A 476 -31.87 42.04 4.66
CA ARG A 476 -32.94 42.30 5.63
C ARG A 476 -34.27 41.74 5.15
N LYS A 477 -34.94 41.01 6.04
CA LYS A 477 -36.28 40.49 5.79
C LYS A 477 -37.31 41.63 5.81
N THR A 478 -38.07 41.74 4.72
CA THR A 478 -39.16 42.70 4.54
C THR A 478 -40.43 41.99 4.06
N ALA A 479 -41.51 42.72 3.82
CA ALA A 479 -42.71 42.14 3.20
C ALA A 479 -42.45 41.62 1.76
N ALA A 480 -41.43 42.13 1.07
CA ALA A 480 -41.07 41.76 -0.30
C ALA A 480 -39.94 40.73 -0.38
N THR A 481 -39.01 40.74 0.59
CA THR A 481 -37.79 39.92 0.59
C THR A 481 -37.71 39.06 1.84
N ASN A 482 -37.46 37.75 1.69
CA ASN A 482 -37.46 36.80 2.82
C ASN A 482 -36.08 36.19 3.09
N CYS A 483 -35.00 36.81 2.56
CA CYS A 483 -33.59 36.43 2.73
C CYS A 483 -33.32 34.92 2.58
N SER A 484 -33.81 34.36 1.47
CA SER A 484 -33.76 32.91 1.23
C SER A 484 -33.12 32.56 -0.11
N ARG A 485 -33.03 33.52 -1.03
CA ARG A 485 -32.38 33.35 -2.32
C ARG A 485 -31.07 34.11 -2.33
N PRO A 486 -30.05 33.63 -3.03
CA PRO A 486 -28.76 34.32 -3.10
C PRO A 486 -28.85 35.75 -3.67
N HIS A 487 -29.76 35.99 -4.61
CA HIS A 487 -30.01 37.35 -5.13
C HIS A 487 -30.61 38.31 -4.09
N ASP A 488 -31.19 37.80 -2.99
CA ASP A 488 -31.67 38.64 -1.89
C ASP A 488 -30.48 39.25 -1.10
N PHE A 489 -29.29 38.65 -1.19
CA PHE A 489 -28.06 39.05 -0.50
C PHE A 489 -27.15 39.87 -1.43
N ALA A 490 -27.63 41.04 -1.85
CA ALA A 490 -26.91 41.91 -2.76
C ALA A 490 -25.86 42.79 -2.06
N VAL A 491 -26.04 43.10 -0.77
CA VAL A 491 -25.21 44.08 -0.05
C VAL A 491 -23.97 43.44 0.56
N SER A 492 -22.79 43.97 0.27
CA SER A 492 -21.56 43.53 0.93
C SER A 492 -21.45 44.05 2.36
N ALA A 493 -21.11 43.13 3.26
CA ALA A 493 -20.93 43.33 4.69
C ALA A 493 -19.49 43.08 5.15
N GLY A 494 -18.56 42.84 4.23
CA GLY A 494 -17.15 42.58 4.53
C GLY A 494 -16.58 41.29 3.91
N ALA A 495 -15.37 40.93 4.30
CA ALA A 495 -14.67 39.74 3.80
C ALA A 495 -14.85 38.52 4.73
N PHE A 496 -14.94 37.34 4.14
CA PHE A 496 -15.03 36.06 4.84
C PHE A 496 -13.88 35.13 4.45
N VAL A 497 -13.07 34.70 5.42
CA VAL A 497 -11.93 33.80 5.20
C VAL A 497 -12.28 32.40 5.66
N TYR A 498 -12.38 31.46 4.72
CA TYR A 498 -12.63 30.06 4.99
C TYR A 498 -11.33 29.26 4.98
N MET A 499 -10.91 28.79 6.15
CA MET A 499 -9.57 28.26 6.41
C MET A 499 -9.52 26.74 6.39
N GLY A 500 -8.35 26.22 6.01
CA GLY A 500 -8.02 24.80 6.04
C GLY A 500 -7.45 24.30 4.70
N PRO A 501 -7.22 22.98 4.60
CA PRO A 501 -6.65 22.34 3.43
C PRO A 501 -7.67 22.23 2.30
N ASN A 502 -7.21 22.17 1.06
CA ASN A 502 -8.04 21.91 -0.11
C ASN A 502 -8.49 20.45 -0.12
N PRO A 503 -9.80 20.16 -0.21
CA PRO A 503 -10.27 18.79 -0.42
C PRO A 503 -9.75 18.28 -1.77
N ARG A 504 -9.04 17.16 -1.77
CA ARG A 504 -8.61 16.47 -2.99
C ARG A 504 -9.37 15.14 -3.13
N TYR A 505 -10.06 14.96 -4.25
CA TYR A 505 -10.67 13.68 -4.63
C TYR A 505 -9.64 12.73 -5.25
N TRP A 506 -8.60 12.34 -4.51
CA TRP A 506 -7.80 11.18 -4.90
C TRP A 506 -8.29 9.95 -4.12
N LEU A 507 -8.22 8.80 -4.77
CA LEU A 507 -8.18 7.50 -4.12
C LEU A 507 -6.73 7.03 -4.24
N THR A 508 -5.91 7.20 -3.21
CA THR A 508 -4.65 6.47 -3.13
C THR A 508 -4.96 5.09 -2.57
N GLN A 509 -4.20 4.11 -3.04
CA GLN A 509 -4.21 2.77 -2.51
C GLN A 509 -2.92 2.61 -1.70
N TYR A 510 -3.04 2.05 -0.51
CA TYR A 510 -1.88 1.73 0.33
C TYR A 510 -1.98 0.28 0.77
N GLN A 511 -0.93 -0.48 0.53
CA GLN A 511 -0.85 -1.87 0.93
C GLN A 511 -0.42 -1.97 2.39
N LEU A 512 -1.24 -2.63 3.22
CA LEU A 512 -0.91 -2.85 4.62
C LEU A 512 0.44 -3.60 4.75
N ASP A 513 1.23 -3.21 5.74
CA ASP A 513 2.58 -3.76 6.02
C ASP A 513 3.65 -3.49 4.95
N ALA A 514 3.38 -2.62 3.96
CA ALA A 514 4.39 -2.15 3.02
C ALA A 514 5.64 -1.60 3.72
N GLU A 515 6.81 -1.70 3.07
CA GLU A 515 8.07 -1.15 3.61
C GLU A 515 8.11 0.38 3.50
N GLU A 516 7.41 0.97 2.54
CA GLU A 516 7.34 2.41 2.32
C GLU A 516 6.34 3.08 3.29
N PRO A 517 6.66 4.25 3.86
CA PRO A 517 5.75 4.98 4.74
C PRO A 517 4.56 5.56 3.96
N PHE A 518 3.38 5.57 4.58
CA PHE A 518 2.21 6.27 4.05
C PHE A 518 2.37 7.77 4.23
N ASN A 519 2.55 8.50 3.12
CA ASN A 519 2.68 9.95 3.12
C ASN A 519 1.64 10.60 2.21
N VAL A 520 0.91 11.56 2.75
CA VAL A 520 0.00 12.43 1.97
C VAL A 520 0.76 13.71 1.66
N SER A 521 1.29 13.81 0.44
CA SER A 521 2.06 14.97 -0.03
C SER A 521 1.20 15.96 -0.83
N GLU A 522 1.78 17.13 -1.10
CA GLU A 522 1.12 18.21 -1.86
C GLU A 522 -0.19 18.70 -1.24
N VAL A 523 -0.20 18.84 0.08
CA VAL A 523 -1.33 19.42 0.80
C VAL A 523 -1.21 20.95 0.71
N TYR A 524 -2.19 21.55 0.04
CA TYR A 524 -2.33 22.99 -0.11
C TYR A 524 -3.61 23.45 0.58
N GLY A 525 -3.67 24.70 1.01
CA GLY A 525 -4.81 25.25 1.71
C GLY A 525 -4.57 26.70 2.12
N ILE A 526 -5.56 27.28 2.79
CA ILE A 526 -5.48 28.62 3.39
C ILE A 526 -5.20 28.46 4.88
N GLN A 527 -4.17 29.15 5.37
CA GLN A 527 -3.76 29.16 6.78
C GLN A 527 -3.55 27.77 7.40
N LEU A 528 -2.71 26.95 6.76
CA LEU A 528 -2.22 25.69 7.34
C LEU A 528 -1.05 25.96 8.29
N HIS A 529 -1.03 25.29 9.44
CA HIS A 529 -0.02 25.48 10.48
C HIS A 529 0.68 24.17 10.84
N GLU A 530 1.90 24.25 11.42
CA GLU A 530 2.65 23.06 11.87
C GLU A 530 1.96 22.27 12.99
N ARG A 531 0.93 22.83 13.63
CA ARG A 531 0.11 22.15 14.65
C ARG A 531 -1.11 21.44 14.05
N ASP A 532 -1.33 21.56 12.75
CA ASP A 532 -2.44 20.90 12.09
C ASP A 532 -2.24 19.39 12.11
N GLU A 533 -3.30 18.66 12.43
CA GLU A 533 -3.28 17.20 12.52
C GLU A 533 -4.20 16.57 11.48
N ALA A 534 -3.83 15.38 11.03
CA ALA A 534 -4.67 14.52 10.22
C ALA A 534 -4.77 13.13 10.85
N ARG A 535 -5.96 12.52 10.77
CA ARG A 535 -6.24 11.18 11.25
C ARG A 535 -6.99 10.37 10.20
N VAL A 536 -6.68 9.08 10.10
CA VAL A 536 -7.37 8.15 9.22
C VAL A 536 -8.59 7.59 9.94
N LEU A 537 -9.80 7.88 9.44
CA LEU A 537 -11.06 7.49 10.09
C LEU A 537 -12.05 6.90 9.08
N PRO A 538 -12.98 6.01 9.48
CA PRO A 538 -14.05 5.54 8.60
C PRO A 538 -14.94 6.68 8.10
N SER A 539 -15.20 7.66 8.96
CA SER A 539 -15.88 8.91 8.64
C SER A 539 -15.34 10.05 9.50
N CYS A 540 -15.22 11.24 8.91
CA CYS A 540 -14.83 12.44 9.65
C CYS A 540 -15.95 12.91 10.58
N GLY A 541 -15.59 13.47 11.73
CA GLY A 541 -16.51 14.08 12.70
C GLY A 541 -17.35 13.10 13.54
N GLN A 542 -17.10 11.79 13.43
CA GLN A 542 -17.79 10.76 14.20
C GLN A 542 -16.88 10.21 15.31
N PRO A 543 -17.44 9.90 16.50
CA PRO A 543 -16.67 9.22 17.54
C PRO A 543 -16.30 7.81 17.08
N ASP A 544 -15.05 7.43 17.25
CA ASP A 544 -14.54 6.09 16.91
C ASP A 544 -13.67 5.55 18.06
N PRO A 545 -14.30 5.06 19.16
CA PRO A 545 -13.59 4.65 20.37
C PRO A 545 -12.76 3.38 20.20
N GLU A 546 -13.01 2.59 19.15
CA GLU A 546 -12.23 1.40 18.77
C GLU A 546 -11.44 1.65 17.46
N GLY A 547 -11.37 2.92 17.02
CA GLY A 547 -10.81 3.33 15.74
C GLY A 547 -9.29 3.24 15.66
N PRO A 548 -8.74 3.24 14.45
CA PRO A 548 -7.30 3.16 14.24
C PRO A 548 -6.57 4.41 14.75
N GLU A 549 -5.49 4.21 15.52
CA GLU A 549 -4.61 5.28 16.04
C GLU A 549 -3.60 5.75 14.96
N VAL A 550 -4.06 5.98 13.74
CA VAL A 550 -3.21 6.42 12.62
C VAL A 550 -3.39 7.92 12.42
N GLY A 551 -2.50 8.69 13.04
CA GLY A 551 -2.45 10.15 12.97
C GLY A 551 -1.11 10.67 12.45
N ALA A 552 -1.11 11.89 11.93
CA ALA A 552 0.07 12.60 11.46
C ALA A 552 -0.08 14.11 11.71
N VAL A 553 1.05 14.78 11.91
CA VAL A 553 1.13 16.24 12.03
C VAL A 553 1.57 16.83 10.69
N PHE A 554 1.08 18.01 10.36
CA PHE A 554 1.41 18.70 9.12
C PHE A 554 2.86 19.21 9.13
N ASP A 555 3.63 18.86 8.10
CA ASP A 555 4.95 19.43 7.85
C ASP A 555 4.84 20.55 6.81
N ILE A 556 5.13 21.79 7.22
CA ILE A 556 5.02 22.98 6.37
C ILE A 556 6.10 23.05 5.29
N LEU A 557 7.29 22.48 5.53
CA LEU A 557 8.42 22.52 4.60
C LEU A 557 8.19 21.56 3.43
N THR A 558 7.70 20.35 3.74
CA THR A 558 7.40 19.33 2.72
C THR A 558 5.96 19.36 2.23
N ARG A 559 5.10 20.17 2.87
CA ARG A 559 3.65 20.30 2.59
C ARG A 559 2.96 18.94 2.60
N SER A 560 3.18 18.16 3.67
CA SER A 560 2.73 16.77 3.73
C SER A 560 2.37 16.28 5.13
N PHE A 561 1.48 15.27 5.20
CA PHE A 561 1.22 14.48 6.41
C PHE A 561 1.89 13.11 6.30
N ASN A 562 2.89 12.85 7.14
CA ASN A 562 3.58 11.58 7.20
C ASN A 562 3.00 10.69 8.31
N PHE A 563 2.25 9.65 7.93
CA PHE A 563 1.61 8.71 8.85
C PHE A 563 2.54 7.53 9.22
N GLY A 564 3.77 7.51 8.71
CA GLY A 564 4.70 6.41 8.93
C GLY A 564 4.22 5.09 8.34
N ARG A 565 4.66 3.98 8.92
CA ARG A 565 4.33 2.64 8.42
C ARG A 565 3.01 2.16 9.01
N VAL A 566 1.99 2.01 8.17
CA VAL A 566 0.66 1.55 8.60
C VAL A 566 0.57 0.02 8.47
N THR A 567 0.48 -0.65 9.62
CA THR A 567 0.29 -2.11 9.74
C THR A 567 -1.12 -2.49 10.15
N ALA A 568 -1.55 -3.73 9.87
CA ALA A 568 -2.84 -4.28 10.35
C ALA A 568 -2.97 -4.25 11.90
N GLY A 569 -1.84 -4.24 12.63
CA GLY A 569 -1.81 -4.12 14.09
C GLY A 569 -2.34 -2.79 14.65
N HIS A 570 -2.54 -1.76 13.81
CA HIS A 570 -3.15 -0.49 14.22
C HIS A 570 -4.69 -0.49 14.18
N GLY A 571 -5.34 -1.65 14.00
CA GLY A 571 -6.81 -1.74 13.90
C GLY A 571 -7.37 -1.24 12.55
N ILE A 572 -6.51 -1.06 11.54
CA ILE A 572 -6.92 -0.72 10.17
C ILE A 572 -7.35 -2.00 9.46
N LEU A 573 -8.57 -1.99 8.91
CA LEU A 573 -9.10 -3.04 8.05
C LEU A 573 -8.81 -2.70 6.57
N ALA A 574 -8.76 -3.70 5.68
CA ALA A 574 -8.54 -3.50 4.25
C ALA A 574 -9.78 -2.98 3.52
N LYS A 575 -10.19 -1.74 3.85
CA LYS A 575 -11.35 -1.06 3.27
C LYS A 575 -11.06 0.42 3.00
N LYS A 576 -12.08 1.14 2.53
CA LYS A 576 -12.00 2.60 2.31
C LYS A 576 -12.09 3.36 3.63
N TYR A 577 -11.17 4.30 3.83
CA TYR A 577 -11.14 5.27 4.92
C TYR A 577 -11.05 6.70 4.36
N LYS A 578 -11.36 7.67 5.21
CA LYS A 578 -11.16 9.09 4.96
C LYS A 578 -9.94 9.59 5.72
N VAL A 579 -9.21 10.51 5.12
CA VAL A 579 -8.20 11.31 5.82
C VAL A 579 -8.89 12.58 6.29
N CYS A 580 -9.02 12.69 7.61
CA CYS A 580 -9.76 13.74 8.29
C CYS A 580 -8.77 14.70 8.95
N TRP A 581 -9.01 15.99 8.81
CA TRP A 581 -8.14 17.07 9.28
C TRP A 581 -8.75 17.81 10.45
N CYS A 582 -7.88 18.25 11.35
CA CYS A 582 -8.20 19.05 12.53
C CYS A 582 -7.13 20.11 12.75
N GLN A 583 -7.55 21.35 12.99
CA GLN A 583 -6.70 22.43 13.46
C GLN A 583 -7.01 22.74 14.93
N PRO A 584 -6.04 22.59 15.84
CA PRO A 584 -6.25 22.86 17.25
C PRO A 584 -6.28 24.37 17.54
N ALA A 585 -7.14 24.77 18.46
CA ALA A 585 -7.25 26.12 18.99
C ALA A 585 -7.66 26.06 20.48
N ASP A 586 -6.65 25.98 21.36
CA ASP A 586 -6.82 25.77 22.80
C ASP A 586 -7.64 26.89 23.47
N GLU A 587 -7.50 28.13 22.98
CA GLU A 587 -8.23 29.31 23.46
C GLU A 587 -9.76 29.16 23.33
N TYR A 588 -10.22 28.50 22.27
CA TYR A 588 -11.63 28.25 22.00
C TYR A 588 -12.09 26.85 22.47
N GLY A 589 -11.22 26.12 23.16
CA GLY A 589 -11.49 24.76 23.63
C GLY A 589 -11.56 23.71 22.51
N TYR A 590 -11.04 24.02 21.32
CA TYR A 590 -10.97 23.09 20.21
C TYR A 590 -9.64 22.32 20.23
N ALA A 591 -9.71 21.06 20.63
CA ALA A 591 -8.56 20.16 20.58
C ALA A 591 -8.68 19.18 19.41
N CYS A 592 -7.57 18.50 19.09
CA CYS A 592 -7.49 17.43 18.08
C CYS A 592 -7.17 16.07 18.74
N ASN A 593 -7.74 15.83 19.92
CA ASN A 593 -7.51 14.64 20.73
C ASN A 593 -8.40 13.48 20.31
N THR A 594 -9.69 13.74 20.08
CA THR A 594 -10.70 12.70 19.81
C THR A 594 -11.03 12.58 18.33
N ALA A 595 -11.44 11.39 17.87
CA ALA A 595 -11.82 11.17 16.48
C ALA A 595 -12.96 12.09 15.99
N ALA A 596 -13.86 12.49 16.89
CA ALA A 596 -14.99 13.37 16.60
C ALA A 596 -14.57 14.84 16.32
N GLU A 597 -13.35 15.22 16.69
CA GLU A 597 -12.79 16.56 16.44
C GLU A 597 -12.22 16.68 15.01
N PHE A 598 -11.85 15.56 14.37
CA PHE A 598 -11.38 15.53 12.98
C PHE A 598 -12.54 15.57 12.00
N ARG A 599 -13.05 16.78 11.74
CA ARG A 599 -14.32 17.02 11.06
C ARG A 599 -14.23 17.30 9.56
N ALA A 600 -13.08 17.73 9.06
CA ALA A 600 -12.92 18.11 7.66
C ALA A 600 -12.24 17.00 6.84
N GLU A 601 -12.84 16.60 5.71
CA GLU A 601 -12.20 15.65 4.80
C GLU A 601 -11.17 16.37 3.89
N ILE A 602 -10.01 15.76 3.73
CA ILE A 602 -8.97 16.21 2.78
C ILE A 602 -8.73 15.22 1.65
N GLY A 603 -9.08 13.95 1.84
CA GLY A 603 -8.96 12.91 0.83
C GLY A 603 -9.46 11.55 1.32
N SER A 604 -9.45 10.57 0.42
CA SER A 604 -9.88 9.20 0.69
C SER A 604 -8.76 8.20 0.40
N ILE A 605 -8.54 7.24 1.29
CA ILE A 605 -7.53 6.18 1.14
C ILE A 605 -8.21 4.81 1.13
N VAL A 606 -7.72 3.89 0.30
CA VAL A 606 -8.10 2.48 0.36
C VAL A 606 -6.93 1.67 0.86
N PHE A 607 -7.11 0.99 2.00
CA PHE A 607 -6.13 0.02 2.48
C PHE A 607 -6.37 -1.31 1.78
N LEU A 608 -5.31 -1.85 1.19
CA LEU A 608 -5.32 -3.16 0.54
C LEU A 608 -4.68 -4.19 1.47
N CYS A 609 -5.12 -5.43 1.32
CA CYS A 609 -4.53 -6.54 2.05
C CYS A 609 -3.03 -6.72 1.71
N PRO A 610 -2.23 -7.21 2.66
CA PRO A 610 -0.85 -7.59 2.40
C PRO A 610 -0.75 -8.63 1.28
N ASP A 611 0.41 -8.72 0.64
CA ASP A 611 0.65 -9.66 -0.45
C ASP A 611 0.20 -11.09 -0.07
N ARG A 612 -0.58 -11.72 -0.96
CA ARG A 612 -1.18 -13.07 -0.82
C ARG A 612 -2.35 -13.16 0.16
N GLN A 613 -2.90 -12.05 0.62
CA GLN A 613 -4.13 -12.05 1.39
C GLN A 613 -5.23 -11.27 0.64
N THR A 614 -6.46 -11.72 0.77
CA THR A 614 -7.65 -11.08 0.23
C THR A 614 -8.70 -11.01 1.31
N ASP A 615 -9.53 -9.98 1.25
CA ASP A 615 -10.77 -9.91 2.01
C ASP A 615 -11.86 -10.62 1.19
N THR A 616 -12.09 -11.91 1.49
CA THR A 616 -12.96 -12.77 0.67
C THR A 616 -14.45 -12.54 0.92
N ASP A 617 -14.81 -12.09 2.12
CA ASP A 617 -16.18 -11.88 2.58
C ASP A 617 -16.58 -10.39 2.66
N GLY A 618 -15.63 -9.48 2.46
CA GLY A 618 -15.86 -8.04 2.40
C GLY A 618 -15.92 -7.39 3.78
N ASP A 619 -15.43 -8.07 4.82
CA ASP A 619 -15.43 -7.58 6.21
C ASP A 619 -14.19 -6.73 6.55
N GLY A 620 -13.22 -6.68 5.64
CA GLY A 620 -11.96 -5.97 5.75
C GLY A 620 -10.85 -6.74 6.47
N ILE A 621 -11.07 -8.00 6.84
CA ILE A 621 -10.09 -8.90 7.43
C ILE A 621 -9.40 -9.69 6.32
N CYS A 622 -8.07 -9.60 6.29
CA CYS A 622 -7.27 -10.23 5.26
C CYS A 622 -7.09 -11.73 5.53
N GLU A 623 -7.61 -12.58 4.63
CA GLU A 623 -7.42 -14.03 4.64
C GLU A 623 -6.43 -14.45 3.55
N PRO A 624 -5.58 -15.47 3.78
CA PRO A 624 -4.65 -15.94 2.77
C PRO A 624 -5.37 -16.51 1.55
N CYS A 625 -4.90 -16.18 0.34
CA CYS A 625 -5.42 -16.74 -0.90
C CYS A 625 -5.36 -18.28 -0.88
N PRO A 626 -6.42 -18.97 -1.34
CA PRO A 626 -6.53 -20.43 -1.21
C PRO A 626 -5.52 -21.20 -2.07
N TYR A 627 -4.92 -20.56 -3.09
CA TYR A 627 -3.94 -21.18 -3.97
C TYR A 627 -2.67 -20.34 -4.11
N MET A 628 -1.50 -20.98 -4.03
CA MET A 628 -0.17 -20.36 -4.15
C MET A 628 0.15 -19.70 -5.50
N ILE A 629 -0.64 -19.98 -6.54
CA ILE A 629 -0.52 -19.36 -7.86
C ILE A 629 -1.33 -18.07 -7.99
N GLN A 630 -2.04 -17.69 -6.93
CA GLN A 630 -2.88 -16.52 -6.92
C GLN A 630 -2.26 -15.39 -6.12
N THR A 631 -2.51 -14.16 -6.58
CA THR A 631 -2.22 -12.92 -5.88
C THR A 631 -3.53 -12.16 -5.66
N SER A 632 -3.53 -11.22 -4.71
CA SER A 632 -4.61 -10.24 -4.59
C SER A 632 -4.73 -9.47 -5.91
N GLY A 633 -5.95 -9.27 -6.40
CA GLY A 633 -6.17 -8.39 -7.54
C GLY A 633 -5.95 -6.92 -7.14
N ASP A 634 -5.63 -6.07 -8.10
CA ASP A 634 -5.35 -4.63 -7.89
C ASP A 634 -6.60 -3.81 -7.49
N GLU A 635 -7.79 -4.42 -7.42
CA GLU A 635 -9.04 -3.75 -7.10
C GLU A 635 -9.47 -3.95 -5.63
N PRO A 636 -10.15 -2.97 -5.01
CA PRO A 636 -10.70 -3.10 -3.66
C PRO A 636 -11.72 -4.25 -3.59
N GLY A 637 -11.48 -5.24 -2.71
CA GLY A 637 -12.30 -6.45 -2.63
C GLY A 637 -12.08 -7.46 -3.77
N ALA A 638 -10.97 -7.35 -4.50
CA ALA A 638 -10.66 -8.24 -5.62
C ALA A 638 -10.38 -9.67 -5.15
N GLN A 639 -11.10 -10.62 -5.75
CA GLN A 639 -10.86 -12.06 -5.60
C GLN A 639 -9.45 -12.43 -6.03
N CYS A 640 -8.88 -13.48 -5.42
CA CYS A 640 -7.57 -14.03 -5.79
C CYS A 640 -7.46 -14.32 -7.30
N VAL A 641 -6.57 -13.60 -7.99
CA VAL A 641 -6.33 -13.72 -9.45
C VAL A 641 -5.10 -14.58 -9.68
N ILE A 642 -5.10 -15.40 -10.74
CA ILE A 642 -3.95 -16.23 -11.11
C ILE A 642 -2.82 -15.36 -11.69
N ASP A 643 -1.66 -15.37 -11.04
CA ASP A 643 -0.44 -14.71 -11.52
C ASP A 643 0.33 -15.65 -12.46
N GLY A 644 0.47 -15.23 -13.73
CA GLY A 644 1.18 -15.98 -14.75
C GLY A 644 2.65 -16.27 -14.43
N LEU A 645 3.33 -15.37 -13.71
CA LEU A 645 4.73 -15.57 -13.29
C LEU A 645 4.81 -16.65 -12.20
N ARG A 646 3.89 -16.62 -11.24
CA ARG A 646 3.78 -17.66 -10.18
C ARG A 646 3.38 -19.02 -10.73
N VAL A 647 2.53 -19.05 -11.76
CA VAL A 647 2.24 -20.30 -12.50
C VAL A 647 3.52 -20.85 -13.13
N LEU A 648 4.34 -20.01 -13.75
CA LEU A 648 5.62 -20.43 -14.32
C LEU A 648 6.57 -20.97 -13.25
N GLU A 649 6.69 -20.29 -12.10
CA GLU A 649 7.48 -20.73 -10.96
C GLU A 649 7.00 -22.09 -10.41
N ALA A 650 5.68 -22.28 -10.27
CA ALA A 650 5.08 -23.54 -9.81
C ALA A 650 5.34 -24.68 -10.81
N ILE A 651 5.24 -24.41 -12.12
CA ILE A 651 5.61 -25.37 -13.17
C ILE A 651 7.09 -25.74 -13.06
N CYS A 652 7.98 -24.75 -12.94
CA CYS A 652 9.42 -24.97 -12.77
C CYS A 652 9.72 -25.80 -11.52
N TRP A 653 9.08 -25.51 -10.40
CA TRP A 653 9.23 -26.26 -9.15
C TRP A 653 8.74 -27.71 -9.31
N TRP A 654 7.63 -27.94 -10.01
CA TRP A 654 7.14 -29.29 -10.31
C TRP A 654 8.12 -30.08 -11.19
N PHE A 655 8.70 -29.45 -12.20
CA PHE A 655 9.74 -30.06 -13.05
C PHE A 655 11.01 -30.38 -12.26
N VAL A 656 11.53 -29.44 -11.45
CA VAL A 656 12.73 -29.64 -10.61
C VAL A 656 12.48 -30.75 -9.59
N SER A 657 11.31 -30.77 -8.95
CA SER A 657 10.89 -31.84 -8.02
C SER A 657 10.87 -33.20 -8.71
N THR A 658 10.29 -33.28 -9.91
CA THR A 658 10.22 -34.54 -10.68
C THR A 658 11.62 -35.02 -11.06
N LEU A 659 12.51 -34.12 -11.50
CA LEU A 659 13.90 -34.45 -11.81
C LEU A 659 14.69 -34.91 -10.57
N PHE A 660 14.49 -34.25 -9.43
CA PHE A 660 15.09 -34.64 -8.14
C PHE A 660 14.66 -36.05 -7.74
N PHE A 661 13.34 -36.32 -7.73
CA PHE A 661 12.83 -37.64 -7.38
C PHE A 661 13.23 -38.70 -8.40
N MET A 662 13.24 -38.41 -9.70
CA MET A 662 13.74 -39.34 -10.72
C MET A 662 15.24 -39.64 -10.53
N ALA A 663 16.07 -38.64 -10.23
CA ALA A 663 17.48 -38.85 -9.93
C ALA A 663 17.68 -39.79 -8.74
N PHE A 664 16.82 -39.64 -7.71
CA PHE A 664 16.82 -40.48 -6.52
C PHE A 664 16.33 -41.91 -6.81
N THR A 665 15.15 -42.07 -7.43
CA THR A 665 14.53 -43.38 -7.72
C THR A 665 15.26 -44.17 -8.80
N ALA A 666 15.90 -43.50 -9.76
CA ALA A 666 16.71 -44.16 -10.79
C ALA A 666 18.10 -44.57 -10.30
N SER A 667 18.51 -44.16 -9.10
CA SER A 667 19.86 -44.42 -8.57
C SER A 667 19.87 -45.33 -7.35
N PHE A 668 18.77 -45.36 -6.59
CA PHE A 668 18.66 -46.15 -5.36
C PHE A 668 17.54 -47.17 -5.43
N ARG A 669 17.79 -48.35 -4.89
CA ARG A 669 16.76 -49.35 -4.59
C ARG A 669 16.56 -49.42 -3.08
N CYS A 670 15.30 -49.41 -2.65
CA CYS A 670 14.97 -49.62 -1.24
C CYS A 670 15.12 -51.10 -0.92
N SER A 671 16.08 -51.46 -0.06
CA SER A 671 16.30 -52.84 0.39
C SER A 671 15.42 -53.14 1.61
N ARG A 672 14.85 -54.35 1.68
CA ARG A 672 13.99 -54.79 2.80
C ARG A 672 14.74 -54.94 4.13
N THR A 673 16.07 -54.97 4.13
CA THR A 673 16.85 -55.35 5.32
C THR A 673 17.90 -54.32 5.74
N VAL A 674 18.44 -53.49 4.83
CA VAL A 674 19.48 -52.49 5.15
C VAL A 674 19.40 -51.30 4.18
N GLY A 675 18.72 -50.22 4.55
CA GLY A 675 18.82 -48.90 3.91
C GLY A 675 18.71 -48.82 2.38
N PHE A 676 19.08 -47.66 1.83
CA PHE A 676 19.20 -47.44 0.38
C PHE A 676 20.42 -48.18 -0.16
N GLU A 677 20.29 -48.90 -1.27
CA GLU A 677 21.41 -49.56 -1.96
C GLU A 677 21.53 -49.03 -3.40
N GLY A 678 22.76 -48.91 -3.93
CA GLY A 678 22.96 -48.55 -5.34
C GLY A 678 22.42 -49.63 -6.27
N ILE A 679 21.81 -49.23 -7.40
CA ILE A 679 21.22 -50.19 -8.35
C ILE A 679 22.32 -51.11 -8.93
N PRO A 680 22.19 -52.44 -8.77
CA PRO A 680 23.15 -53.39 -9.33
C PRO A 680 23.10 -53.36 -10.87
N ARG A 681 24.25 -53.50 -11.51
CA ARG A 681 24.40 -53.60 -12.97
C ARG A 681 24.44 -55.07 -13.38
N LEU A 682 23.65 -55.44 -14.39
CA LEU A 682 23.68 -56.80 -14.93
C LEU A 682 24.98 -57.02 -15.70
N ILE A 683 25.63 -58.15 -15.46
CA ILE A 683 26.86 -58.54 -16.14
C ILE A 683 26.46 -59.20 -17.47
N GLU A 684 27.03 -58.68 -18.55
CA GLU A 684 26.91 -59.24 -19.89
C GLU A 684 27.96 -60.33 -20.09
N ASP A 685 29.21 -60.06 -19.69
CA ASP A 685 30.33 -61.00 -19.80
C ASP A 685 31.45 -60.66 -18.83
N ILE A 686 32.17 -61.67 -18.37
CA ILE A 686 33.48 -61.58 -17.72
C ILE A 686 34.37 -62.54 -18.49
N SER A 687 35.48 -62.02 -19.02
CA SER A 687 36.46 -62.81 -19.75
C SER A 687 37.86 -62.24 -19.60
N GLN A 688 38.86 -63.09 -19.86
CA GLN A 688 40.26 -62.66 -19.87
C GLN A 688 40.62 -62.15 -21.26
N GLU A 689 40.96 -60.86 -21.38
CA GLU A 689 41.35 -60.21 -22.62
C GLU A 689 42.74 -59.56 -22.45
N SER A 690 43.72 -59.96 -23.26
CA SER A 690 45.10 -59.41 -23.23
C SER A 690 45.75 -59.43 -21.84
N GLY A 691 45.53 -60.48 -21.06
CA GLY A 691 46.06 -60.63 -19.70
C GLY A 691 45.27 -59.89 -18.60
N LYS A 692 44.16 -59.23 -18.95
CA LYS A 692 43.29 -58.51 -18.01
C LYS A 692 41.95 -59.22 -17.86
N LEU A 693 41.40 -59.25 -16.65
CA LEU A 693 40.05 -59.73 -16.42
C LEU A 693 39.06 -58.60 -16.66
N VAL A 694 38.31 -58.65 -17.76
CA VAL A 694 37.39 -57.59 -18.20
C VAL A 694 35.95 -57.99 -17.87
N VAL A 695 35.23 -57.09 -17.19
CA VAL A 695 33.81 -57.17 -16.89
C VAL A 695 33.05 -56.25 -17.84
N THR A 696 32.23 -56.83 -18.70
CA THR A 696 31.28 -56.14 -19.56
C THR A 696 29.91 -56.14 -18.87
N VAL A 697 29.29 -54.97 -18.73
CA VAL A 697 27.93 -54.82 -18.19
C VAL A 697 26.91 -54.55 -19.28
N VAL A 698 25.65 -54.86 -19.01
CA VAL A 698 24.54 -54.54 -19.91
C VAL A 698 24.29 -53.03 -19.89
N GLY A 699 24.48 -52.38 -21.03
CA GLY A 699 24.34 -50.93 -21.16
C GLY A 699 25.56 -50.18 -20.62
N HIS A 700 25.36 -49.01 -20.00
CA HIS A 700 26.45 -48.21 -19.46
C HIS A 700 26.70 -48.55 -17.98
N HIS A 701 27.96 -48.65 -17.58
CA HIS A 701 28.30 -48.85 -16.16
C HIS A 701 27.99 -47.59 -15.32
N ASN A 702 27.98 -46.40 -15.93
CA ASN A 702 27.66 -45.11 -15.30
C ASN A 702 28.52 -44.82 -14.04
N LEU A 703 29.79 -45.21 -14.08
CA LEU A 703 30.74 -44.95 -12.99
C LEU A 703 31.40 -43.59 -13.24
N PHE A 704 31.42 -42.75 -12.22
CA PHE A 704 32.13 -41.48 -12.22
C PHE A 704 33.53 -41.66 -11.62
N MET A 705 34.55 -41.17 -12.33
CA MET A 705 35.94 -41.22 -11.92
C MET A 705 36.53 -39.82 -11.84
N LEU A 706 37.18 -39.52 -10.72
CA LEU A 706 37.92 -38.27 -10.54
C LEU A 706 39.21 -38.21 -11.37
N ALA A 707 39.78 -39.38 -11.71
CA ALA A 707 41.00 -39.50 -12.49
C ALA A 707 41.01 -40.78 -13.36
N PRO A 708 41.71 -40.80 -14.51
CA PRO A 708 41.72 -41.95 -15.44
C PRO A 708 42.21 -43.28 -14.85
N ASN A 709 43.16 -43.23 -13.91
CA ASN A 709 43.76 -44.42 -13.28
C ASN A 709 43.09 -44.85 -11.98
N HIS A 710 42.06 -44.12 -11.54
CA HIS A 710 41.36 -44.45 -10.31
C HIS A 710 40.63 -45.80 -10.47
N SER A 711 40.41 -46.52 -9.36
CA SER A 711 39.59 -47.74 -9.36
C SER A 711 38.58 -47.66 -8.22
N VAL A 712 37.39 -48.23 -8.42
CA VAL A 712 36.27 -48.15 -7.47
C VAL A 712 36.02 -49.52 -6.85
N PRO A 713 35.86 -49.64 -5.53
CA PRO A 713 35.49 -50.91 -4.91
C PRO A 713 34.13 -51.41 -5.41
N VAL A 714 34.08 -52.65 -5.89
CA VAL A 714 32.89 -53.33 -6.39
C VAL A 714 32.75 -54.71 -5.75
N THR A 715 31.51 -55.21 -5.70
CA THR A 715 31.22 -56.58 -5.31
C THR A 715 30.45 -57.28 -6.43
N LEU A 716 30.81 -58.53 -6.72
CA LEU A 716 30.15 -59.37 -7.71
C LEU A 716 29.26 -60.42 -7.02
N TRP A 717 28.08 -60.65 -7.58
CA TRP A 717 27.06 -61.53 -7.00
C TRP A 717 26.42 -62.39 -8.09
N PHE A 718 26.10 -63.64 -7.76
CA PHE A 718 25.39 -64.58 -8.65
C PHE A 718 26.06 -64.77 -10.01
N THR A 719 27.38 -64.67 -10.06
CA THR A 719 28.18 -64.91 -11.26
C THR A 719 28.30 -66.39 -11.61
N GLY A 720 27.97 -67.28 -10.68
CA GLY A 720 28.10 -68.73 -10.87
C GLY A 720 29.54 -69.22 -10.82
N HIS A 721 30.51 -68.33 -10.56
CA HIS A 721 31.93 -68.64 -10.51
C HIS A 721 32.46 -68.51 -9.08
N PHE A 722 33.04 -69.59 -8.53
CA PHE A 722 33.45 -69.66 -7.12
C PHE A 722 34.55 -68.66 -6.71
N LEU A 723 35.38 -68.21 -7.66
CA LEU A 723 36.39 -67.17 -7.41
C LEU A 723 35.82 -65.76 -7.37
N LEU A 724 34.62 -65.54 -7.95
CA LEU A 724 34.01 -64.22 -8.09
C LEU A 724 32.82 -64.01 -7.13
N ASP A 725 32.09 -65.08 -6.82
CA ASP A 725 30.94 -65.01 -5.93
C ASP A 725 31.34 -64.95 -4.45
N SER A 726 30.91 -63.89 -3.79
CA SER A 726 31.00 -63.77 -2.33
C SER A 726 30.08 -64.78 -1.65
N ALA A 727 30.61 -65.61 -0.74
CA ALA A 727 29.81 -66.50 0.10
C ALA A 727 29.30 -65.75 1.34
N PRO A 728 28.20 -66.19 2.00
CA PRO A 728 27.70 -65.56 3.23
C PRO A 728 28.74 -65.45 4.35
N SER A 729 29.72 -66.37 4.37
CA SER A 729 30.81 -66.41 5.34
C SER A 729 32.11 -65.73 4.88
N LYS A 730 32.21 -65.32 3.60
CA LYS A 730 33.43 -64.73 3.02
C LYS A 730 33.06 -63.75 1.91
N ARG A 731 33.11 -62.45 2.24
CA ARG A 731 32.99 -61.36 1.27
C ARG A 731 34.30 -61.22 0.50
N ILE A 732 34.21 -61.21 -0.83
CA ILE A 732 35.34 -60.97 -1.71
C ILE A 732 35.17 -59.56 -2.28
N ASP A 733 36.06 -58.65 -1.87
CA ASP A 733 36.05 -57.28 -2.36
C ASP A 733 36.99 -57.15 -3.56
N PHE A 734 36.46 -56.61 -4.65
CA PHE A 734 37.21 -56.31 -5.86
C PHE A 734 37.26 -54.81 -6.08
N ARG A 735 38.12 -54.37 -6.99
CA ARG A 735 38.09 -53.01 -7.53
C ARG A 735 37.83 -53.06 -9.02
N ALA A 736 37.12 -52.09 -9.56
CA ALA A 736 36.85 -51.95 -10.99
C ALA A 736 37.44 -50.64 -11.50
N ARG A 737 38.17 -50.71 -12.61
CA ARG A 737 38.67 -49.55 -13.34
C ARG A 737 37.94 -49.47 -14.69
N PRO A 738 37.29 -48.36 -15.04
CA PRO A 738 36.60 -48.28 -16.33
C PRO A 738 37.58 -48.24 -17.49
N LEU A 739 37.31 -49.08 -18.50
CA LEU A 739 38.04 -49.10 -19.76
C LEU A 739 37.24 -48.39 -20.86
N HIS A 740 35.94 -48.67 -20.90
CA HIS A 740 34.99 -48.08 -21.84
C HIS A 740 33.61 -47.92 -21.19
N PHE A 741 32.64 -47.29 -21.87
CA PHE A 741 31.33 -46.99 -21.29
C PHE A 741 30.55 -48.20 -20.74
N ASN A 742 30.86 -49.42 -21.20
CA ASN A 742 30.26 -50.69 -20.80
C ASN A 742 31.27 -51.73 -20.31
N THR A 743 32.58 -51.44 -20.30
CA THR A 743 33.63 -52.40 -19.92
C THR A 743 34.51 -51.88 -18.79
N LEU A 744 34.84 -52.76 -17.85
CA LEU A 744 35.61 -52.49 -16.66
C LEU A 744 36.73 -53.53 -16.52
N GLU A 745 37.93 -53.11 -16.13
CA GLU A 745 38.99 -54.00 -15.67
C GLU A 745 38.73 -54.36 -14.20
N LEU A 746 38.65 -55.65 -13.89
CA LEU A 746 38.51 -56.16 -12.54
C LEU A 746 39.90 -56.37 -11.92
N LEU A 747 40.08 -55.80 -10.74
CA LEU A 747 41.31 -55.78 -9.96
C LEU A 747 41.03 -56.41 -8.59
N ASP A 748 42.08 -56.85 -7.91
CA ASP A 748 41.97 -57.32 -6.52
C ASP A 748 41.60 -56.18 -5.55
N SER A 749 41.51 -56.51 -4.25
CA SER A 749 41.17 -55.53 -3.21
C SER A 749 42.21 -54.41 -3.05
N GLN A 750 43.45 -54.64 -3.49
CA GLN A 750 44.59 -53.73 -3.44
C GLN A 750 44.67 -52.85 -4.70
N GLY A 751 44.01 -53.25 -5.79
CA GLY A 751 44.03 -52.55 -7.07
C GLY A 751 44.99 -53.16 -8.10
N GLU A 752 45.50 -54.36 -7.86
CA GLU A 752 46.40 -55.08 -8.77
C GLU A 752 45.62 -55.96 -9.76
N PRO A 753 46.18 -56.23 -10.96
CA PRO A 753 45.56 -57.12 -11.95
C PRO A 753 45.39 -58.56 -11.45
N LEU A 754 44.28 -59.19 -11.82
CA LEU A 754 44.00 -60.59 -11.48
C LEU A 754 44.57 -61.54 -12.55
N ASP A 755 45.42 -62.49 -12.13
CA ASP A 755 46.09 -63.47 -13.01
C ASP A 755 45.37 -64.84 -13.07
N PHE A 756 44.04 -64.85 -13.02
CA PHE A 756 43.27 -66.08 -13.18
C PHE A 756 42.12 -65.92 -14.16
N ARG A 757 41.78 -67.04 -14.81
CA ARG A 757 40.65 -67.13 -15.71
C ARG A 757 39.36 -67.35 -14.91
N ALA A 758 38.39 -66.46 -15.06
CA ALA A 758 37.09 -66.54 -14.38
C ALA A 758 35.95 -66.16 -15.33
N ASP A 759 35.76 -66.99 -16.35
CA ASP A 759 34.76 -66.76 -17.39
C ASP A 759 33.33 -66.94 -16.89
N THR A 760 32.47 -65.96 -17.13
CA THR A 760 31.04 -66.03 -16.83
C THR A 760 30.27 -64.96 -17.62
N SER A 761 29.02 -65.22 -17.98
CA SER A 761 28.14 -64.26 -18.68
C SER A 761 26.83 -64.06 -17.91
N MET A 762 26.93 -64.18 -16.59
CA MET A 762 25.83 -63.95 -15.66
C MET A 762 26.33 -63.25 -14.39
N GLY A 763 25.37 -62.74 -13.61
CA GLY A 763 25.63 -62.11 -12.32
C GLY A 763 25.41 -60.61 -12.32
N LEU A 764 25.70 -60.00 -11.17
CA LEU A 764 25.46 -58.60 -10.88
C LEU A 764 26.73 -57.95 -10.36
N LEU A 765 27.03 -56.76 -10.86
CA LEU A 765 28.05 -55.87 -10.33
C LEU A 765 27.38 -54.82 -9.45
N ARG A 766 27.85 -54.67 -8.21
CA ARG A 766 27.22 -53.80 -7.21
C ARG A 766 28.24 -52.87 -6.54
N LEU A 767 27.80 -51.63 -6.28
CA LEU A 767 28.48 -50.64 -5.43
C LEU A 767 27.79 -50.58 -4.06
N SER A 768 28.57 -50.56 -2.98
CA SER A 768 28.03 -50.36 -1.63
C SER A 768 27.73 -48.88 -1.36
N MET A 769 26.74 -48.57 -0.51
CA MET A 769 26.61 -47.21 0.06
C MET A 769 27.73 -46.93 1.07
N PRO A 770 28.16 -45.67 1.25
CA PRO A 770 27.74 -44.45 0.53
C PRO A 770 28.43 -44.28 -0.84
N ARG A 771 29.32 -45.20 -1.23
CA ARG A 771 30.18 -45.09 -2.42
C ARG A 771 29.40 -44.96 -3.72
N ALA A 772 28.21 -45.57 -3.80
CA ALA A 772 27.32 -45.39 -4.93
C ALA A 772 26.96 -43.90 -5.18
N MET A 773 26.90 -43.04 -4.16
CA MET A 773 26.63 -41.61 -4.32
C MET A 773 27.81 -40.83 -4.93
N PHE A 774 29.04 -41.24 -4.63
CA PHE A 774 30.26 -40.55 -5.05
C PHE A 774 30.78 -41.05 -6.40
N HIS A 775 30.53 -42.32 -6.72
CA HIS A 775 31.09 -42.99 -7.89
C HIS A 775 30.06 -43.39 -8.94
N SER A 776 28.79 -43.00 -8.78
CA SER A 776 27.79 -43.14 -9.86
C SER A 776 27.45 -41.77 -10.44
N ALA A 777 27.01 -41.78 -11.69
CA ALA A 777 26.44 -40.62 -12.34
C ALA A 777 25.18 -41.01 -13.14
N LEU A 778 24.26 -40.06 -13.33
CA LEU A 778 23.19 -40.22 -14.32
C LEU A 778 23.76 -40.15 -15.73
N ARG A 779 23.14 -40.90 -16.65
CA ARG A 779 23.62 -41.10 -18.02
C ARG A 779 23.88 -39.76 -18.72
N GLY A 780 25.12 -39.55 -19.18
CA GLY A 780 25.52 -38.36 -19.93
C GLY A 780 26.02 -37.18 -19.09
N VAL A 781 25.93 -37.24 -17.75
CA VAL A 781 26.38 -36.15 -16.87
C VAL A 781 27.68 -36.54 -16.17
N GLN A 782 28.78 -35.84 -16.47
CA GLN A 782 30.09 -36.10 -15.85
C GLN A 782 30.25 -35.43 -14.48
N ILE A 783 29.24 -35.58 -13.61
CA ILE A 783 29.23 -35.01 -12.25
C ILE A 783 28.80 -36.11 -11.27
N PRO A 784 29.41 -36.24 -10.07
CA PRO A 784 28.98 -37.21 -9.07
C PRO A 784 27.49 -37.07 -8.73
N LEU A 785 26.81 -38.20 -8.57
CA LEU A 785 25.38 -38.23 -8.24
C LEU A 785 25.02 -37.40 -7.00
N PHE A 786 25.87 -37.39 -5.96
CA PHE A 786 25.61 -36.58 -4.76
C PHE A 786 25.53 -35.07 -5.06
N VAL A 787 26.37 -34.57 -5.97
CA VAL A 787 26.36 -33.15 -6.37
C VAL A 787 25.08 -32.85 -7.13
N GLN A 788 24.67 -33.75 -8.03
CA GLN A 788 23.41 -33.59 -8.79
C GLN A 788 22.19 -33.54 -7.85
N ILE A 789 22.14 -34.45 -6.87
CA ILE A 789 21.09 -34.49 -5.84
C ILE A 789 21.13 -33.20 -5.01
N LEU A 790 22.32 -32.74 -4.61
CA LEU A 790 22.46 -31.51 -3.82
C LEU A 790 22.02 -30.28 -4.61
N THR A 791 22.42 -30.14 -5.89
CA THR A 791 22.01 -29.01 -6.74
C THR A 791 20.52 -28.98 -6.99
N LEU A 792 19.89 -30.14 -7.18
CA LEU A 792 18.44 -30.24 -7.36
C LEU A 792 17.71 -29.98 -6.04
N ALA A 793 18.25 -30.43 -4.90
CA ALA A 793 17.70 -30.13 -3.58
C ALA A 793 17.79 -28.63 -3.24
N THR A 794 18.91 -27.97 -3.57
CA THR A 794 19.05 -26.52 -3.35
C THR A 794 18.11 -25.73 -4.25
N ALA A 795 17.98 -26.11 -5.53
CA ALA A 795 17.03 -25.47 -6.44
C ALA A 795 15.58 -25.68 -5.98
N TRP A 796 15.26 -26.87 -5.47
CA TRP A 796 13.97 -27.19 -4.89
C TRP A 796 13.68 -26.33 -3.65
N LEU A 797 14.62 -26.21 -2.71
CA LEU A 797 14.47 -25.37 -1.51
C LEU A 797 14.34 -23.89 -1.85
N LEU A 798 15.12 -23.37 -2.80
CA LEU A 798 15.04 -21.97 -3.24
C LEU A 798 13.67 -21.65 -3.86
N LEU A 799 13.19 -22.51 -4.76
CA LEU A 799 11.88 -22.35 -5.37
C LEU A 799 10.75 -22.54 -4.35
N SER A 800 10.91 -23.44 -3.35
CA SER A 800 9.97 -23.54 -2.21
C SER A 800 9.93 -22.27 -1.36
N PHE A 801 11.07 -21.63 -1.13
CA PHE A 801 11.16 -20.37 -0.41
C PHE A 801 10.51 -19.22 -1.19
N LEU A 802 10.69 -19.17 -2.51
CA LEU A 802 10.07 -18.17 -3.38
C LEU A 802 8.55 -18.32 -3.44
N LEU A 803 8.07 -19.56 -3.53
CA LEU A 803 6.65 -19.86 -3.72
C LEU A 803 5.84 -19.90 -2.42
N GLN A 804 6.48 -20.08 -1.25
CA GLN A 804 5.85 -20.21 0.08
C GLN A 804 4.51 -20.98 0.04
N PRO A 805 4.51 -22.25 -0.40
CA PRO A 805 3.29 -23.07 -0.49
C PRO A 805 2.72 -23.39 0.89
N SER A 806 1.39 -23.49 0.99
CA SER A 806 0.72 -23.95 2.21
C SER A 806 0.98 -25.45 2.46
N PHE A 807 0.80 -25.90 3.70
CA PHE A 807 0.99 -27.31 4.07
C PHE A 807 0.24 -28.34 3.19
N PRO A 808 -1.05 -28.17 2.84
CA PRO A 808 -1.75 -29.11 1.95
C PRO A 808 -1.24 -29.06 0.51
N GLU A 809 -0.80 -27.89 0.03
CA GLU A 809 -0.23 -27.75 -1.31
C GLU A 809 1.11 -28.46 -1.40
N VAL A 810 1.99 -28.32 -0.38
CA VAL A 810 3.23 -29.10 -0.28
C VAL A 810 2.96 -30.60 -0.41
N LEU A 811 1.84 -31.10 0.15
CA LEU A 811 1.48 -32.50 0.02
C LEU A 811 1.19 -32.89 -1.44
N VAL A 812 0.33 -32.15 -2.14
CA VAL A 812 0.00 -32.42 -3.56
C VAL A 812 1.24 -32.28 -4.45
N LEU A 813 2.04 -31.27 -4.15
CA LEU A 813 3.19 -30.85 -4.92
C LEU A 813 4.44 -31.70 -4.65
N VAL A 814 4.55 -32.39 -3.52
CA VAL A 814 5.60 -33.40 -3.29
C VAL A 814 5.13 -34.78 -3.71
N VAL A 815 3.91 -35.17 -3.34
CA VAL A 815 3.37 -36.51 -3.62
C VAL A 815 3.12 -36.71 -5.12
N GLY A 816 2.69 -35.68 -5.85
CA GLY A 816 2.48 -35.72 -7.31
C GLY A 816 3.77 -36.07 -8.08
N PRO A 817 4.81 -35.23 -8.05
CA PRO A 817 6.12 -35.52 -8.64
C PRO A 817 6.75 -36.82 -8.16
N LEU A 818 6.64 -37.15 -6.87
CA LEU A 818 7.19 -38.41 -6.34
C LEU A 818 6.46 -39.62 -6.94
N SER A 819 5.13 -39.62 -6.95
CA SER A 819 4.34 -40.70 -7.54
C SER A 819 4.58 -40.82 -9.04
N PHE A 820 4.71 -39.70 -9.75
CA PHE A 820 5.04 -39.67 -11.18
C PHE A 820 6.46 -40.17 -11.46
N ALA A 821 7.46 -39.76 -10.67
CA ALA A 821 8.82 -40.25 -10.76
C ALA A 821 8.93 -41.75 -10.45
N ILE A 822 8.17 -42.25 -9.46
CA ILE A 822 8.06 -43.68 -9.17
C ILE A 822 7.38 -44.40 -10.34
N ALA A 823 6.28 -43.87 -10.88
CA ALA A 823 5.56 -44.45 -12.02
C ALA A 823 6.45 -44.53 -13.27
N ILE A 824 7.17 -43.47 -13.61
CA ILE A 824 8.14 -43.47 -14.73
C ILE A 824 9.28 -44.42 -14.45
N SER A 825 9.87 -44.41 -13.26
CA SER A 825 11.01 -45.28 -12.94
C SER A 825 10.60 -46.76 -12.96
N THR A 826 9.40 -47.07 -12.46
CA THR A 826 8.86 -48.44 -12.48
C THR A 826 8.47 -48.85 -13.90
N LEU A 827 7.83 -47.97 -14.68
CA LEU A 827 7.51 -48.20 -16.09
C LEU A 827 8.78 -48.39 -16.92
N TRP A 828 9.82 -47.57 -16.73
CA TRP A 828 11.12 -47.72 -17.37
C TRP A 828 11.75 -49.06 -17.00
N HIS A 829 11.73 -49.43 -15.71
CA HIS A 829 12.24 -50.71 -15.26
C HIS A 829 11.46 -51.91 -15.83
N PHE A 830 10.16 -51.75 -16.05
CA PHE A 830 9.28 -52.81 -16.55
C PHE A 830 9.29 -52.95 -18.07
N LEU A 831 9.33 -51.82 -18.81
CA LEU A 831 9.38 -51.79 -20.27
C LEU A 831 10.76 -52.10 -20.82
N LEU A 832 11.82 -51.63 -20.15
CA LEU A 832 13.19 -51.76 -20.65
C LEU A 832 14.00 -52.82 -19.90
N ARG A 833 13.33 -53.79 -19.22
CA ARG A 833 13.95 -54.86 -18.42
C ARG A 833 15.30 -55.27 -19.03
N PRO A 834 16.43 -54.83 -18.43
CA PRO A 834 17.72 -55.09 -19.04
C PRO A 834 17.98 -56.59 -18.95
N GLU A 835 17.88 -57.26 -20.08
CA GLU A 835 18.24 -58.67 -20.24
C GLU A 835 19.60 -58.76 -20.93
N SER A 836 20.48 -59.60 -20.40
CA SER A 836 21.74 -59.92 -21.09
C SER A 836 21.46 -60.65 -22.39
N SER A 837 22.36 -60.53 -23.36
CA SER A 837 22.17 -61.20 -24.66
C SER A 837 22.13 -62.73 -24.53
N LEU A 838 22.89 -63.30 -23.58
CA LEU A 838 22.82 -64.72 -23.23
C LEU A 838 21.44 -65.09 -22.66
N SER A 839 20.89 -64.32 -21.73
CA SER A 839 19.57 -64.58 -21.15
C SER A 839 18.48 -64.62 -22.22
N ARG A 840 18.51 -63.67 -23.16
CA ARG A 840 17.58 -63.64 -24.30
C ARG A 840 17.74 -64.88 -25.20
N ARG A 841 18.97 -65.35 -25.44
CA ARG A 841 19.23 -66.57 -26.23
C ARG A 841 18.73 -67.82 -25.50
N LEU A 842 18.97 -67.91 -24.19
CA LEU A 842 18.49 -69.00 -23.33
C LEU A 842 16.97 -69.09 -23.34
N GLN A 843 16.26 -67.97 -23.21
CA GLN A 843 14.79 -67.96 -23.27
C GLN A 843 14.27 -68.47 -24.61
N ARG A 844 14.83 -67.99 -25.74
CA ARG A 844 14.43 -68.47 -27.07
C ARG A 844 14.65 -69.97 -27.22
N PHE A 845 15.81 -70.47 -26.81
CA PHE A 845 16.11 -71.89 -26.89
C PHE A 845 15.25 -72.73 -25.93
N ALA A 846 14.97 -72.25 -24.72
CA ALA A 846 14.05 -72.90 -23.79
C ALA A 846 12.63 -73.01 -24.37
N VAL A 847 12.16 -72.00 -25.11
CA VAL A 847 10.89 -72.07 -25.86
C VAL A 847 10.95 -73.13 -26.96
N GLU A 848 12.05 -73.24 -27.70
CA GLU A 848 12.24 -74.30 -28.71
C GLU A 848 12.22 -75.69 -28.06
N LEU A 849 12.94 -75.89 -26.95
CA LEU A 849 12.93 -77.14 -26.19
C LEU A 849 11.54 -77.48 -25.65
N LYS A 850 10.83 -76.51 -25.09
CA LYS A 850 9.46 -76.70 -24.59
C LYS A 850 8.47 -77.05 -25.70
N LYS A 851 8.66 -76.55 -26.93
CA LYS A 851 7.87 -76.96 -28.09
C LYS A 851 8.16 -78.42 -28.49
N ARG A 852 9.42 -78.84 -28.45
CA ARG A 852 9.83 -80.22 -28.75
C ARG A 852 9.33 -81.19 -27.67
N ARG A 853 9.40 -80.80 -26.40
CA ARG A 853 8.97 -81.62 -25.26
C ARG A 853 8.31 -80.74 -24.18
N PRO A 854 6.98 -80.59 -24.21
CA PRO A 854 6.25 -79.69 -23.29
C PRO A 854 6.31 -80.10 -21.82
N HIS A 855 6.46 -81.41 -21.56
CA HIS A 855 6.46 -82.00 -20.22
C HIS A 855 7.67 -82.92 -20.06
N PRO A 856 8.89 -82.36 -19.84
CA PRO A 856 10.04 -83.17 -19.50
C PRO A 856 9.81 -83.85 -18.15
N THR A 857 10.15 -85.12 -18.05
CA THR A 857 9.99 -85.93 -16.85
C THR A 857 11.34 -86.47 -16.41
N ALA A 858 11.52 -86.59 -15.09
CA ALA A 858 12.69 -87.23 -14.53
C ALA A 858 12.75 -88.71 -14.94
N CYS A 859 13.95 -89.23 -15.18
CA CYS A 859 14.23 -90.64 -15.35
C CYS A 859 15.21 -91.12 -14.26
N ASN A 860 15.37 -92.44 -14.15
CA ASN A 860 16.32 -93.00 -13.18
C ASN A 860 17.75 -92.53 -13.49
N LYS A 861 18.53 -92.24 -12.44
CA LYS A 861 19.97 -91.97 -12.58
C LYS A 861 20.69 -93.22 -13.09
N GLY A 862 21.82 -93.03 -13.77
CA GLY A 862 22.52 -94.12 -14.45
C GLY A 862 22.19 -94.22 -15.95
N PRO A 863 21.94 -95.43 -16.48
CA PRO A 863 22.01 -95.68 -17.91
C PRO A 863 20.87 -95.07 -18.73
N SER A 864 19.72 -94.80 -18.13
CA SER A 864 18.55 -94.20 -18.80
C SER A 864 18.66 -92.70 -19.04
N ARG A 865 19.82 -92.10 -18.74
CA ARG A 865 20.00 -90.64 -18.76
C ARG A 865 21.19 -90.22 -19.64
N ALA A 866 21.38 -90.92 -20.75
CA ALA A 866 22.29 -90.49 -21.80
C ALA A 866 21.64 -89.43 -22.70
N ILE A 867 22.46 -88.70 -23.44
CA ILE A 867 22.05 -87.65 -24.38
C ILE A 867 22.54 -88.00 -25.79
N ALA A 868 21.74 -87.70 -26.83
CA ALA A 868 22.19 -87.89 -28.20
C ALA A 868 23.25 -86.84 -28.58
N VAL A 869 24.23 -87.23 -29.38
CA VAL A 869 25.30 -86.31 -29.82
C VAL A 869 24.75 -85.09 -30.55
N ARG A 870 23.67 -85.22 -31.33
CA ARG A 870 23.03 -84.07 -32.00
C ARG A 870 22.60 -82.97 -31.02
N ASP A 871 22.10 -83.34 -29.83
CA ASP A 871 21.58 -82.38 -28.86
C ASP A 871 22.72 -81.66 -28.11
N VAL A 872 23.89 -82.33 -28.00
CA VAL A 872 25.14 -81.71 -27.51
C VAL A 872 25.71 -80.74 -28.55
N LEU A 873 25.71 -81.12 -29.83
CA LEU A 873 26.19 -80.28 -30.93
C LEU A 873 25.29 -79.05 -31.16
N GLU A 874 23.97 -79.21 -31.03
CA GLU A 874 23.03 -78.10 -31.12
C GLU A 874 23.30 -77.04 -30.04
N LEU A 875 23.70 -77.48 -28.83
CA LEU A 875 24.08 -76.54 -27.76
C LEU A 875 25.29 -75.68 -28.17
N GLU A 876 26.30 -76.28 -28.80
CA GLU A 876 27.46 -75.54 -29.34
C GLU A 876 27.04 -74.57 -30.44
N GLU A 877 26.17 -75.00 -31.35
CA GLU A 877 25.68 -74.16 -32.44
C GLU A 877 24.89 -72.95 -31.92
N LYS A 878 23.97 -73.17 -30.98
CA LYS A 878 23.05 -72.12 -30.48
C LYS A 878 23.75 -71.11 -29.57
N PHE A 879 24.80 -71.52 -28.86
CA PHE A 879 25.49 -70.70 -27.88
C PHE A 879 26.97 -70.44 -28.19
N GLY A 880 27.47 -70.85 -29.35
CA GLY A 880 28.90 -70.76 -29.71
C GLY A 880 29.51 -69.36 -29.57
N ALA A 881 28.73 -68.31 -29.85
CA ALA A 881 29.15 -66.91 -29.66
C ALA A 881 29.47 -66.54 -28.20
N PHE A 882 28.83 -67.21 -27.24
CA PHE A 882 29.04 -67.03 -25.80
C PHE A 882 30.05 -68.02 -25.22
N ILE A 883 30.10 -69.23 -25.79
CA ILE A 883 30.99 -70.28 -25.35
C ILE A 883 32.43 -69.95 -25.76
N LYS A 884 32.67 -69.48 -27.00
CA LYS A 884 34.02 -69.19 -27.51
C LYS A 884 34.98 -70.39 -27.27
N ASP A 885 36.03 -70.20 -26.50
CA ASP A 885 37.02 -71.21 -26.09
C ASP A 885 36.80 -71.74 -24.66
N ARG A 886 35.63 -71.47 -24.05
CA ARG A 886 35.30 -71.83 -22.67
C ARG A 886 34.98 -73.32 -22.53
N ASN A 887 34.98 -73.79 -21.28
CA ASN A 887 34.88 -75.20 -20.91
C ASN A 887 33.62 -75.48 -20.07
N MET A 888 33.49 -76.70 -19.54
CA MET A 888 32.28 -77.13 -18.84
C MET A 888 32.01 -76.36 -17.54
N TYR A 889 33.03 -75.75 -16.93
CA TYR A 889 32.84 -74.86 -15.77
C TYR A 889 32.07 -73.58 -16.12
N TYR A 890 32.10 -73.16 -17.40
CA TYR A 890 31.24 -72.09 -17.90
C TYR A 890 29.87 -72.62 -18.32
N ILE A 891 29.85 -73.71 -19.11
CA ILE A 891 28.63 -74.27 -19.71
C ILE A 891 27.58 -74.64 -18.65
N ASP A 892 28.00 -75.30 -17.56
CA ASP A 892 27.08 -75.74 -16.51
C ASP A 892 26.31 -74.56 -15.85
N PRO A 893 26.96 -73.59 -15.17
CA PRO A 893 26.26 -72.49 -14.50
C PRO A 893 25.57 -71.54 -15.47
N ASN A 894 26.21 -71.19 -16.60
CA ASN A 894 25.72 -70.12 -17.48
C ASN A 894 24.66 -70.58 -18.48
N ILE A 895 24.66 -71.86 -18.87
CA ILE A 895 23.77 -72.37 -19.91
C ILE A 895 22.89 -73.48 -19.36
N LEU A 896 23.46 -74.60 -18.92
CA LEU A 896 22.68 -75.80 -18.62
C LEU A 896 21.76 -75.61 -17.42
N ARG A 897 22.30 -75.20 -16.28
CA ARG A 897 21.49 -74.90 -15.11
C ARG A 897 20.49 -73.80 -15.40
N GLN A 898 20.81 -72.81 -16.24
CA GLN A 898 19.82 -71.79 -16.61
C GLN A 898 18.66 -72.38 -17.43
N LEU A 899 18.93 -73.29 -18.37
CA LEU A 899 17.90 -73.98 -19.15
C LEU A 899 17.06 -74.94 -18.30
N THR A 900 17.69 -75.66 -17.36
CA THR A 900 17.01 -76.63 -16.50
C THR A 900 16.47 -76.04 -15.19
N LYS A 901 16.62 -74.73 -14.98
CA LYS A 901 16.29 -74.04 -13.72
C LYS A 901 14.84 -74.23 -13.28
N HIS A 902 13.92 -74.24 -14.24
CA HIS A 902 12.49 -74.36 -13.98
C HIS A 902 12.12 -75.77 -13.50
N ASP A 903 12.56 -76.79 -14.24
CA ASP A 903 12.18 -78.18 -14.00
C ASP A 903 13.09 -78.88 -12.97
N LYS A 904 14.26 -78.29 -12.69
CA LYS A 904 15.33 -78.85 -11.82
C LYS A 904 15.73 -80.26 -12.22
N LEU A 905 15.81 -80.51 -13.53
CA LEU A 905 16.22 -81.78 -14.14
C LEU A 905 17.66 -81.72 -14.65
N SER A 906 18.22 -82.87 -15.02
CA SER A 906 19.42 -82.93 -15.86
C SER A 906 19.12 -82.41 -17.28
N TYR A 907 20.16 -82.03 -18.03
CA TYR A 907 19.94 -81.56 -19.41
C TYR A 907 19.47 -82.70 -20.32
N ALA A 908 19.96 -83.93 -20.11
CA ALA A 908 19.48 -85.11 -20.82
C ALA A 908 17.97 -85.34 -20.62
N GLU A 909 17.47 -85.20 -19.39
CA GLU A 909 16.04 -85.28 -19.08
C GLU A 909 15.23 -84.15 -19.72
N LEU A 910 15.82 -82.95 -19.87
CA LEU A 910 15.16 -81.82 -20.53
C LEU A 910 14.97 -82.07 -22.03
N VAL A 911 16.04 -82.44 -22.75
CA VAL A 911 16.01 -82.59 -24.22
C VAL A 911 15.35 -83.89 -24.70
N GLY A 912 15.41 -84.96 -23.89
CA GLY A 912 14.96 -86.29 -24.30
C GLY A 912 16.00 -87.35 -23.92
N PRO A 913 15.88 -87.99 -22.74
CA PRO A 913 16.90 -88.91 -22.26
C PRO A 913 16.87 -90.20 -23.09
N GLN A 914 18.05 -90.77 -23.30
CA GLN A 914 18.24 -92.01 -24.04
C GLN A 914 18.95 -93.05 -23.18
N MET A 915 18.87 -94.32 -23.58
CA MET A 915 19.71 -95.37 -23.01
C MET A 915 21.15 -95.17 -23.45
N VAL A 916 22.09 -95.32 -22.52
CA VAL A 916 23.53 -95.19 -22.80
C VAL A 916 24.01 -96.21 -23.83
N GLN A 917 24.67 -95.73 -24.89
CA GLN A 917 25.48 -96.56 -25.77
C GLN A 917 26.96 -96.42 -25.42
N TRP A 918 27.41 -95.18 -25.18
CA TRP A 918 28.81 -94.89 -24.87
C TRP A 918 28.94 -94.06 -23.60
N PHE A 919 29.89 -94.43 -22.75
CA PHE A 919 30.23 -93.64 -21.57
C PHE A 919 31.33 -92.63 -21.92
N VAL A 920 31.22 -91.38 -21.49
CA VAL A 920 32.24 -90.37 -21.74
C VAL A 920 32.98 -90.03 -20.45
N SER A 921 34.29 -90.31 -20.45
CA SER A 921 35.21 -89.83 -19.42
C SER A 921 35.92 -88.58 -19.91
N HIS A 922 35.87 -87.49 -19.14
CA HIS A 922 36.45 -86.21 -19.57
C HIS A 922 36.82 -85.31 -18.38
N TRP A 923 37.73 -84.37 -18.64
CA TRP A 923 37.99 -83.26 -17.73
C TRP A 923 37.09 -82.06 -18.06
N TRP A 924 36.48 -81.46 -17.03
CA TRP A 924 35.62 -80.28 -17.20
C TRP A 924 36.37 -79.05 -17.74
N GLY A 925 37.70 -79.00 -17.60
CA GLY A 925 38.52 -77.90 -18.10
C GLY A 925 38.81 -77.95 -19.60
N THR A 926 38.56 -79.08 -20.27
CA THR A 926 38.70 -79.22 -21.72
C THR A 926 37.71 -78.30 -22.43
N GLN A 927 38.16 -77.59 -23.47
CA GLN A 927 37.33 -76.65 -24.22
C GLN A 927 36.10 -77.35 -24.81
N PHE A 928 34.91 -76.74 -24.69
CA PHE A 928 33.67 -77.38 -25.13
C PHE A 928 33.64 -77.62 -26.65
N ARG A 929 34.32 -76.77 -27.42
CA ARG A 929 34.43 -76.94 -28.87
C ARG A 929 35.23 -78.20 -29.26
N VAL A 930 36.32 -78.48 -28.54
CA VAL A 930 37.13 -79.70 -28.72
C VAL A 930 36.29 -80.93 -28.37
N TYR A 931 35.52 -80.84 -27.28
CA TYR A 931 34.60 -81.87 -26.83
C TYR A 931 33.57 -82.24 -27.92
N CYS A 932 32.90 -81.24 -28.50
CA CYS A 932 31.91 -81.43 -29.57
C CYS A 932 32.50 -82.03 -30.85
N LYS A 933 33.67 -81.54 -31.31
CA LYS A 933 34.36 -82.10 -32.47
C LYS A 933 34.71 -83.58 -32.27
N THR A 934 35.22 -83.91 -31.08
CA THR A 934 35.63 -85.27 -30.72
C THR A 934 34.44 -86.22 -30.75
N LEU A 935 33.33 -85.88 -30.08
CA LEU A 935 32.12 -86.69 -30.09
C LEU A 935 31.53 -86.86 -31.50
N ARG A 936 31.55 -85.81 -32.32
CA ARG A 936 31.10 -85.88 -33.72
C ARG A 936 31.93 -86.89 -34.52
N ARG A 937 33.25 -86.89 -34.38
CA ARG A 937 34.12 -87.84 -35.08
C ARG A 937 33.93 -89.26 -34.57
N HIS A 938 33.87 -89.44 -33.25
CA HIS A 938 33.61 -90.74 -32.66
C HIS A 938 32.26 -91.33 -33.13
N ALA A 939 31.18 -90.54 -33.11
CA ALA A 939 29.87 -90.98 -33.58
C ALA A 939 29.90 -91.43 -35.06
N LYS A 940 30.56 -90.66 -35.93
CA LYS A 940 30.76 -91.03 -37.35
C LYS A 940 31.53 -92.33 -37.51
N ALA A 941 32.60 -92.52 -36.72
CA ALA A 941 33.44 -93.70 -36.77
C ALA A 941 32.69 -94.96 -36.32
N VAL A 942 31.90 -94.88 -35.24
CA VAL A 942 31.19 -96.06 -34.71
C VAL A 942 29.95 -96.44 -35.52
N CYS A 943 29.33 -95.48 -36.21
CA CYS A 943 28.21 -95.73 -37.12
C CYS A 943 28.64 -96.05 -38.56
N ASP A 944 29.93 -95.93 -38.88
CA ASP A 944 30.51 -96.13 -40.22
C ASP A 944 29.76 -95.39 -41.33
N THR A 945 29.41 -94.12 -41.06
CA THR A 945 28.62 -93.29 -41.97
C THR A 945 28.89 -91.81 -41.77
N SER A 946 28.78 -91.04 -42.86
CA SER A 946 28.84 -89.58 -42.83
C SER A 946 27.46 -88.93 -42.65
N ASP A 947 26.37 -89.70 -42.78
CA ASP A 947 24.99 -89.19 -42.69
C ASP A 947 24.59 -88.85 -41.25
N GLU A 948 24.29 -87.57 -41.01
CA GLU A 948 23.92 -87.02 -39.70
C GLU A 948 22.64 -87.62 -39.13
N ALA A 949 21.68 -88.02 -39.98
CA ALA A 949 20.48 -88.69 -39.51
C ALA A 949 20.80 -90.03 -38.81
N SER A 950 21.89 -90.68 -39.22
CA SER A 950 22.34 -91.95 -38.68
C SER A 950 23.23 -91.78 -37.44
N TRP A 951 24.35 -91.05 -37.54
CA TRP A 951 25.27 -90.90 -36.40
C TRP A 951 24.79 -89.88 -35.35
N GLY A 952 23.89 -88.96 -35.70
CA GLY A 952 23.36 -87.95 -34.77
C GLY A 952 22.54 -88.54 -33.63
N GLY A 953 22.04 -89.76 -33.79
CA GLY A 953 21.30 -90.52 -32.77
C GLY A 953 22.18 -91.28 -31.78
N THR A 954 23.52 -91.31 -31.95
CA THR A 954 24.41 -92.00 -31.01
C THR A 954 24.32 -91.35 -29.63
N SER A 955 24.07 -92.16 -28.60
CA SER A 955 23.81 -91.68 -27.24
C SER A 955 25.04 -91.81 -26.34
N TYR A 956 25.32 -90.75 -25.58
CA TYR A 956 26.46 -90.64 -24.69
C TYR A 956 26.00 -90.33 -23.27
N TRP A 957 26.51 -91.08 -22.30
CA TRP A 957 26.40 -90.68 -20.91
C TRP A 957 27.56 -89.75 -20.58
N ILE A 958 27.24 -88.51 -20.20
CA ILE A 958 28.22 -87.43 -20.01
C ILE A 958 27.92 -86.77 -18.68
N CYS A 959 28.89 -86.75 -17.76
CA CYS A 959 28.62 -86.33 -16.39
C CYS A 959 28.00 -84.92 -16.27
N THR A 960 28.35 -83.96 -17.14
CA THR A 960 27.77 -82.61 -17.13
C THR A 960 26.31 -82.57 -17.57
N PHE A 961 25.90 -83.38 -18.57
CA PHE A 961 24.53 -83.37 -19.12
C PHE A 961 23.60 -84.40 -18.46
N SER A 962 24.17 -85.51 -18.00
CA SER A 962 23.47 -86.66 -17.43
C SER A 962 23.27 -86.53 -15.93
N ASN A 963 24.18 -85.93 -15.17
CA ASN A 963 23.90 -85.70 -13.75
C ASN A 963 22.89 -84.55 -13.60
N ASN A 964 21.95 -84.69 -12.65
CA ASN A 964 21.16 -83.55 -12.22
C ASN A 964 22.03 -82.59 -11.40
N GLN A 965 22.46 -81.50 -12.05
CA GLN A 965 23.38 -80.51 -11.46
C GLN A 965 22.78 -79.75 -10.26
N TYR A 966 21.45 -79.76 -10.09
CA TYR A 966 20.79 -79.22 -8.89
C TYR A 966 20.84 -80.18 -7.70
N HIS A 967 20.89 -81.48 -7.97
CA HIS A 967 20.80 -82.56 -6.97
C HIS A 967 22.06 -83.43 -6.99
N ILE A 968 23.25 -82.84 -7.18
CA ILE A 968 24.50 -83.58 -7.38
C ILE A 968 24.82 -84.53 -6.21
N ARG A 969 24.42 -84.19 -4.98
CA ARG A 969 24.60 -85.07 -3.81
C ARG A 969 23.82 -86.38 -3.96
N GLU A 970 22.63 -86.32 -4.54
CA GLU A 970 21.79 -87.51 -4.81
C GLU A 970 22.33 -88.32 -5.99
N GLU A 971 22.90 -87.64 -7.00
CA GLU A 971 23.58 -88.29 -8.13
C GLU A 971 24.80 -89.10 -7.68
N LEU A 972 25.56 -88.60 -6.69
CA LEU A 972 26.74 -89.29 -6.15
C LEU A 972 26.38 -90.42 -5.18
N GLY A 973 25.28 -90.30 -4.44
CA GLY A 973 24.86 -91.30 -3.45
C GLY A 973 25.76 -91.33 -2.20
N LYS A 974 25.61 -92.36 -1.37
CA LYS A 974 26.44 -92.56 -0.16
C LYS A 974 27.77 -93.26 -0.46
N SER A 975 27.83 -94.01 -1.56
CA SER A 975 29.00 -94.73 -2.03
C SER A 975 29.13 -94.59 -3.55
N HIS A 976 30.35 -94.70 -4.07
CA HIS A 976 30.63 -94.58 -5.50
C HIS A 976 29.84 -95.58 -6.36
N VAL A 977 29.48 -96.77 -5.84
CA VAL A 977 28.67 -97.76 -6.57
C VAL A 977 27.21 -97.32 -6.76
N GLU A 978 26.71 -96.41 -5.92
CA GLU A 978 25.37 -95.83 -6.06
C GLU A 978 25.37 -94.62 -7.00
N SER A 979 26.54 -94.19 -7.47
CA SER A 979 26.66 -92.99 -8.27
C SER A 979 26.10 -93.19 -9.68
N SER A 980 25.53 -92.12 -10.24
CA SER A 980 24.94 -92.14 -11.58
C SER A 980 25.94 -92.57 -12.66
N PHE A 981 27.20 -92.14 -12.57
CA PHE A 981 28.24 -92.56 -13.52
C PHE A 981 28.58 -94.04 -13.41
N TYR A 982 28.72 -94.57 -12.19
CA TYR A 982 29.00 -95.99 -11.98
C TYR A 982 27.87 -96.86 -12.53
N LEU A 983 26.61 -96.49 -12.22
CA LEU A 983 25.43 -97.20 -12.70
C LEU A 983 25.30 -97.18 -14.22
N ALA A 984 25.68 -96.07 -14.88
CA ALA A 984 25.67 -95.98 -16.34
C ALA A 984 26.73 -96.89 -16.97
N LEU A 985 27.96 -96.85 -16.46
CA LEU A 985 29.09 -97.62 -16.97
C LEU A 985 28.88 -99.14 -16.75
N HIS A 986 28.39 -99.55 -15.58
CA HIS A 986 28.13 -100.96 -15.21
C HIS A 986 26.76 -101.50 -15.64
N SER A 987 26.01 -100.76 -16.47
CA SER A 987 24.63 -101.13 -16.84
C SER A 987 24.50 -102.37 -17.74
N GLY A 988 25.60 -102.86 -18.32
CA GLY A 988 25.60 -103.90 -19.35
C GLY A 988 25.08 -103.45 -20.73
N MET A 989 24.56 -102.22 -20.83
CA MET A 989 24.12 -101.61 -22.09
C MET A 989 25.20 -100.69 -22.70
N CYS A 990 26.10 -100.18 -21.86
CA CYS A 990 27.24 -99.40 -22.30
C CYS A 990 28.19 -100.29 -23.12
N GLN A 991 28.51 -99.87 -24.35
CA GLN A 991 29.37 -100.60 -25.27
C GLN A 991 30.86 -100.35 -25.02
N GLY A 992 31.22 -99.25 -24.38
CA GLY A 992 32.61 -98.85 -24.20
C GLY A 992 32.73 -97.44 -23.62
N THR A 993 33.95 -97.05 -23.29
CA THR A 993 34.26 -95.72 -22.74
C THR A 993 35.04 -94.89 -23.76
N CYS A 994 34.51 -93.73 -24.15
CA CYS A 994 35.23 -92.72 -24.91
C CYS A 994 35.86 -91.73 -23.93
N MET A 995 37.18 -91.73 -23.82
CA MET A 995 37.92 -90.75 -23.04
C MET A 995 38.32 -89.59 -23.96
N ILE A 996 37.78 -88.41 -23.69
CA ILE A 996 38.08 -87.21 -24.48
C ILE A 996 39.38 -86.61 -23.97
N LEU A 997 40.43 -86.69 -24.79
CA LEU A 997 41.74 -86.15 -24.48
C LEU A 997 41.92 -84.76 -25.08
N ASP A 998 42.40 -83.82 -24.27
CA ASP A 998 42.98 -82.57 -24.75
C ASP A 998 44.48 -82.74 -25.06
N GLU A 999 45.08 -81.70 -25.64
CA GLU A 999 46.50 -81.66 -26.03
C GLU A 999 47.47 -82.03 -24.88
N MET A 1000 47.04 -81.82 -23.63
CA MET A 1000 47.85 -82.06 -22.43
C MET A 1000 47.46 -83.36 -21.70
N ALA A 1001 46.55 -84.16 -22.28
CA ALA A 1001 45.98 -85.36 -21.71
C ALA A 1001 45.52 -85.19 -20.25
N MET A 1002 44.95 -84.02 -19.92
CA MET A 1002 44.57 -83.66 -18.55
C MET A 1002 43.61 -84.63 -17.86
N PRO A 1003 42.67 -85.33 -18.54
CA PRO A 1003 41.85 -86.36 -17.90
C PRO A 1003 42.67 -87.40 -17.14
N LEU A 1004 43.83 -87.82 -17.66
CA LEU A 1004 44.70 -88.80 -17.00
C LEU A 1004 45.36 -88.28 -15.71
N LYS A 1005 45.21 -86.99 -15.40
CA LYS A 1005 45.68 -86.36 -14.15
C LYS A 1005 44.54 -86.12 -13.15
N ARG A 1006 43.31 -86.58 -13.44
CA ARG A 1006 42.13 -86.35 -12.60
C ARG A 1006 41.66 -87.64 -11.95
N SER A 1007 41.50 -87.63 -10.63
CA SER A 1007 41.12 -88.82 -9.86
C SER A 1007 39.81 -89.47 -10.33
N TRP A 1008 38.79 -88.66 -10.69
CA TRP A 1008 37.52 -89.20 -11.20
C TRP A 1008 37.66 -89.89 -12.56
N CYS A 1009 38.41 -89.30 -13.49
CA CYS A 1009 38.65 -89.93 -14.80
C CYS A 1009 39.50 -91.20 -14.67
N LEU A 1010 40.48 -91.23 -13.75
CA LEU A 1010 41.26 -92.42 -13.44
C LEU A 1010 40.41 -93.53 -12.80
N PHE A 1011 39.44 -93.15 -11.96
CA PHE A 1011 38.46 -94.10 -11.43
C PHE A 1011 37.59 -94.69 -12.55
N GLU A 1012 37.04 -93.86 -13.43
CA GLU A 1012 36.25 -94.30 -14.58
C GLU A 1012 37.08 -95.25 -15.48
N LEU A 1013 38.33 -94.90 -15.77
CA LEU A 1013 39.27 -95.74 -16.50
C LEU A 1013 39.50 -97.11 -15.84
N LEU A 1014 39.71 -97.13 -14.52
CA LEU A 1014 39.86 -98.38 -13.77
C LEU A 1014 38.61 -99.27 -13.93
N GLN A 1015 37.41 -98.68 -13.84
CA GLN A 1015 36.16 -99.42 -14.03
C GLN A 1015 36.02 -99.94 -15.48
N THR A 1016 36.41 -99.15 -16.47
CA THR A 1016 36.44 -99.57 -17.89
C THR A 1016 37.34 -100.81 -18.08
N ILE A 1017 38.54 -100.82 -17.48
CA ILE A 1017 39.48 -101.95 -17.58
C ILE A 1017 38.90 -103.21 -16.92
N GLU A 1018 38.24 -103.07 -15.76
CA GLU A 1018 37.61 -104.21 -15.08
C GLU A 1018 36.44 -104.79 -15.89
N LEU A 1019 35.65 -103.93 -16.54
CA LEU A 1019 34.56 -104.34 -17.42
C LEU A 1019 35.07 -105.06 -18.67
N GLU A 1020 36.17 -104.59 -19.28
CA GLU A 1020 36.81 -105.26 -20.42
C GLU A 1020 37.27 -106.69 -20.09
N ARG A 1021 37.70 -106.92 -18.85
CA ARG A 1021 38.10 -108.26 -18.38
C ARG A 1021 36.91 -109.18 -18.10
N THR A 1022 35.77 -108.62 -17.72
CA THR A 1022 34.61 -109.38 -17.21
C THR A 1022 33.47 -109.50 -18.22
N GLN A 1023 33.38 -108.62 -19.23
CA GLN A 1023 32.29 -108.57 -20.20
C GLN A 1023 32.80 -108.71 -21.64
N ALA A 1024 32.48 -109.83 -22.30
CA ALA A 1024 32.97 -110.15 -23.64
C ALA A 1024 32.53 -109.16 -24.75
N ASN A 1025 31.39 -108.47 -24.57
CA ASN A 1025 30.82 -107.55 -25.58
C ASN A 1025 31.18 -106.08 -25.33
N PHE A 1026 31.96 -105.78 -24.29
CA PHE A 1026 32.41 -104.44 -23.97
C PHE A 1026 33.67 -104.11 -24.77
N ARG A 1027 33.63 -103.04 -25.56
CA ARG A 1027 34.70 -102.60 -26.48
C ARG A 1027 35.89 -101.93 -25.79
N GLY A 1028 35.87 -101.83 -24.46
CA GLY A 1028 36.96 -101.26 -23.68
C GLY A 1028 37.05 -99.73 -23.77
N LEU A 1029 38.28 -99.23 -23.68
CA LEU A 1029 38.61 -97.80 -23.69
C LEU A 1029 38.99 -97.32 -25.10
N LEU A 1030 38.39 -96.22 -25.53
CA LEU A 1030 38.78 -95.47 -26.73
C LEU A 1030 39.32 -94.10 -26.33
N PHE A 1031 40.55 -93.80 -26.74
CA PHE A 1031 41.07 -92.44 -26.66
C PHE A 1031 40.53 -91.63 -27.84
N CYS A 1032 39.72 -90.64 -27.54
CA CYS A 1032 39.04 -89.82 -28.53
C CYS A 1032 39.69 -88.43 -28.57
N THR A 1033 40.09 -87.96 -29.75
CA THR A 1033 40.68 -86.63 -29.95
C THR A 1033 39.88 -85.81 -30.97
N GLU A 1034 40.12 -84.50 -31.05
CA GLU A 1034 39.48 -83.69 -32.11
C GLU A 1034 39.98 -84.02 -33.51
N HIS A 1035 41.03 -84.85 -33.64
CA HIS A 1035 41.58 -85.36 -34.89
C HIS A 1035 41.12 -86.79 -35.24
N GLY A 1036 40.32 -87.43 -34.39
CA GLY A 1036 39.95 -88.84 -34.50
C GLY A 1036 40.21 -89.51 -33.18
#